data_AF-A0A4Y5Z2I4-F1
#
_entry.id   AF-A0A4Y5Z2I4-F1
#
_cell.length_a   1.000
_cell.length_b   1.000
_cell.length_c   1.000
_cell.angle_alpha   90.00
_cell.angle_beta   90.00
_cell.angle_gamma   90.00
#
_symmetry.space_group_name_H-M   'P 1'
#
loop_
_entity.id
_entity.type
_entity.pdbx_description
1 polymer ?
#
loop_
_entity_poly.entity_id
_entity_poly.type
_entity_poly.pdbx_seq_one_letter_code
_entity_poly.pdbx_strand_id
1 'polypeptide(L)'
;MQALFDTWTASCTTAPAEGATPPALSLAERYDAVRGRTDALVAALGAEDMQAQSMPDASPAKWHLAHTTWFFETFLLGPNLPGYSVFDATFGYLFNSYYEAVGPRHPRPMRGLITRPGIDGVRAYRAHVDTHMRRFIAAGLDAEREALLRLGLAHEEQHQELLVMDVQHLFAQSPLKPAFHPAWPAAPAGPAGRYRHVAGGPVRIGVADEAFAFDNEGPQHTAWLEPFQLSDRLVTNGQWLAFMALGGYRRPELWLSDGWAQCQAEGWDAPLYWQREGDTWFHMTPGGWQPVDPDAAVVHVSFYEADAYARWAGARLPTEAEWEHAVRTRHDLEQVYDTAWQWTASAYTAYPGFTAADDAVGEYNGKFMSGQMVLRGGASVTPPGHSRPSYRNFYRPGQRWMFAGVRLARALARADDDERQAFLRDTLAGLSTPQKTFSPKYFYDGAGSALFEAICETPEYYPTRTETGLLHTIAPALAAAIPDDAVLLELGSGASDKTRLLLDAKPSLAAYVPVDISPDALQGAAERLRSAYPSLAIVPVVADFTQGIDVPDALAGKPVVAFFPGSTIGNFEPHEAVDLMRAVRRRLGAGARFIVGADQVKPVDVLLAAYDDAEGVTAAFNRNVLVRINRELGADFDVGAFEHRAVWNAAKSRIEMHLESSVAQTVTVAGQRFAFEAGETIHTENSHKFTPESFQALAERAGWAIEAQWISDTPAFGVFLLKAVQGGPVSDSRGGS
;
A
#
# COMPACT_ATOMS: atom_id res chain seq x y z
N MET A 1 -8.88 -31.13 -14.09
CA MET A 1 -9.19 -29.69 -14.12
C MET A 1 -9.72 -29.21 -12.78
N GLN A 2 -10.90 -29.64 -12.30
CA GLN A 2 -11.37 -29.32 -10.94
C GLN A 2 -10.34 -29.68 -9.84
N ALA A 3 -9.74 -30.87 -9.87
CA ALA A 3 -8.70 -31.26 -8.90
C ALA A 3 -7.40 -30.42 -8.96
N LEU A 4 -7.08 -29.84 -10.13
CA LEU A 4 -5.98 -28.88 -10.29
C LEU A 4 -6.38 -27.51 -9.74
N PHE A 5 -7.63 -27.11 -9.94
CA PHE A 5 -8.19 -25.89 -9.34
C PHE A 5 -8.30 -26.00 -7.82
N ASP A 6 -8.65 -27.17 -7.27
CA ASP A 6 -8.73 -27.40 -5.83
C ASP A 6 -7.34 -27.39 -5.17
N THR A 7 -6.29 -27.82 -5.89
CA THR A 7 -4.88 -27.66 -5.45
C THR A 7 -4.37 -26.24 -5.66
N TRP A 8 -4.83 -25.55 -6.71
CA TRP A 8 -4.47 -24.17 -7.03
C TRP A 8 -5.12 -23.17 -6.03
N THR A 9 -6.38 -23.36 -5.66
CA THR A 9 -7.07 -22.57 -4.61
C THR A 9 -6.50 -22.84 -3.22
N ALA A 10 -6.25 -24.10 -2.86
CA ALA A 10 -5.67 -24.45 -1.56
C ALA A 10 -4.26 -23.86 -1.34
N SER A 11 -3.45 -23.75 -2.41
CA SER A 11 -2.11 -23.15 -2.37
C SER A 11 -2.10 -21.61 -2.44
N CYS A 12 -3.15 -20.97 -2.95
CA CYS A 12 -3.29 -19.51 -2.97
C CYS A 12 -3.85 -18.93 -1.66
N THR A 13 -4.49 -19.73 -0.81
CA THR A 13 -5.19 -19.22 0.39
C THR A 13 -4.47 -19.46 1.72
N THR A 14 -3.33 -20.16 1.73
CA THR A 14 -2.66 -20.52 2.99
C THR A 14 -1.18 -20.17 2.97
N ALA A 15 -0.76 -19.27 3.87
CA ALA A 15 0.59 -19.36 4.41
C ALA A 15 0.76 -20.79 4.95
N PRO A 16 1.88 -21.48 4.68
CA PRO A 16 2.04 -22.87 5.11
C PRO A 16 1.82 -22.94 6.62
N ALA A 17 0.79 -23.70 7.02
CA ALA A 17 0.55 -24.00 8.42
C ALA A 17 1.81 -24.67 8.99
N GLU A 18 2.31 -24.15 10.12
CA GLU A 18 3.42 -24.76 10.85
C GLU A 18 3.09 -26.23 11.16
N GLY A 19 3.89 -27.16 10.65
CA GLY A 19 4.03 -28.49 11.26
C GLY A 19 4.06 -29.73 10.36
N ALA A 20 3.73 -29.65 9.06
CA ALA A 20 3.87 -30.82 8.17
C ALA A 20 4.20 -30.42 6.73
N THR A 21 5.48 -30.42 6.37
CA THR A 21 5.92 -30.31 4.98
C THR A 21 5.42 -31.55 4.23
N PRO A 22 4.57 -31.43 3.20
CA PRO A 22 4.24 -32.58 2.36
C PRO A 22 5.54 -33.18 1.80
N PRO A 23 5.62 -34.52 1.65
CA PRO A 23 6.83 -35.15 1.16
C PRO A 23 7.20 -34.57 -0.20
N ALA A 24 8.47 -34.18 -0.36
CA ALA A 24 8.97 -33.65 -1.62
C ALA A 24 8.78 -34.70 -2.73
N LEU A 25 8.13 -34.31 -3.83
CA LEU A 25 7.97 -35.19 -4.99
C LEU A 25 9.34 -35.64 -5.49
N SER A 26 9.45 -36.92 -5.86
CA SER A 26 10.59 -37.39 -6.64
C SER A 26 10.66 -36.65 -7.98
N LEU A 27 11.83 -36.64 -8.62
CA LEU A 27 12.02 -35.95 -9.89
C LEU A 27 11.14 -36.54 -11.01
N ALA A 28 10.85 -37.84 -10.97
CA ALA A 28 9.91 -38.51 -11.87
C ALA A 28 8.46 -38.03 -11.65
N GLU A 29 8.01 -37.99 -10.39
CA GLU A 29 6.68 -37.47 -10.05
C GLU A 29 6.54 -35.99 -10.40
N ARG A 30 7.60 -35.19 -10.21
CA ARG A 30 7.61 -33.78 -10.64
C ARG A 30 7.54 -33.65 -12.16
N TYR A 31 8.26 -34.48 -12.91
CA TYR A 31 8.14 -34.51 -14.37
C TYR A 31 6.70 -34.79 -14.80
N ASP A 32 6.10 -35.88 -14.31
CA ASP A 32 4.72 -36.24 -14.67
C ASP A 32 3.71 -35.17 -14.23
N ALA A 33 3.90 -34.55 -13.07
CA ALA A 33 3.04 -33.46 -12.58
C ALA A 33 3.11 -32.21 -13.49
N VAL A 34 4.31 -31.78 -13.88
CA VAL A 34 4.51 -30.62 -14.76
C VAL A 34 3.93 -30.91 -16.15
N ARG A 35 4.22 -32.07 -16.73
CA ARG A 35 3.69 -32.46 -18.05
C ARG A 35 2.15 -32.56 -18.03
N GLY A 36 1.60 -33.19 -17.00
CA GLY A 36 0.15 -33.33 -16.81
C GLY A 36 -0.58 -31.99 -16.61
N ARG A 37 0.05 -31.00 -15.98
CA ARG A 37 -0.51 -29.65 -15.85
C ARG A 37 -0.64 -28.97 -17.21
N THR A 38 0.36 -29.08 -18.09
CA THR A 38 0.28 -28.56 -19.47
C THR A 38 -0.89 -29.19 -20.22
N ASP A 39 -1.04 -30.52 -20.15
CA ASP A 39 -2.13 -31.25 -20.82
C ASP A 39 -3.51 -30.84 -20.28
N ALA A 40 -3.61 -30.58 -18.97
CA ALA A 40 -4.85 -30.13 -18.35
C ALA A 40 -5.24 -28.71 -18.74
N LEU A 41 -4.28 -27.79 -18.89
CA LEU A 41 -4.55 -26.41 -19.34
C LEU A 41 -5.16 -26.38 -20.75
N VAL A 42 -4.73 -27.27 -21.63
CA VAL A 42 -5.20 -27.31 -23.02
C VAL A 42 -6.36 -28.26 -23.27
N ALA A 43 -6.88 -28.93 -22.24
CA ALA A 43 -7.88 -29.99 -22.39
C ALA A 43 -9.19 -29.51 -23.03
N ALA A 44 -9.56 -28.24 -22.79
CA ALA A 44 -10.80 -27.65 -23.30
C ALA A 44 -10.64 -26.88 -24.63
N LEU A 45 -9.41 -26.69 -25.12
CA LEU A 45 -9.16 -25.90 -26.33
C LEU A 45 -9.38 -26.74 -27.60
N GLY A 46 -9.98 -26.12 -28.62
CA GLY A 46 -10.15 -26.72 -29.95
C GLY A 46 -8.86 -26.70 -30.77
N ALA A 47 -8.86 -27.38 -31.92
CA ALA A 47 -7.71 -27.36 -32.83
C ALA A 47 -7.44 -25.94 -33.39
N GLU A 48 -8.52 -25.16 -33.55
CA GLU A 48 -8.54 -23.78 -34.01
C GLU A 48 -7.87 -22.85 -32.99
N ASP A 49 -8.26 -22.97 -31.72
CA ASP A 49 -7.68 -22.19 -30.61
C ASP A 49 -6.18 -22.47 -30.47
N MET A 50 -5.79 -23.73 -30.66
CA MET A 50 -4.40 -24.14 -30.51
C MET A 50 -3.49 -23.76 -31.68
N GLN A 51 -4.04 -23.31 -32.81
CA GLN A 51 -3.29 -22.94 -34.03
C GLN A 51 -3.00 -21.44 -34.13
N ALA A 52 -3.92 -20.61 -33.67
CA ALA A 52 -3.88 -19.17 -33.94
C ALA A 52 -2.72 -18.47 -33.20
N GLN A 53 -2.19 -17.42 -33.82
CA GLN A 53 -1.24 -16.49 -33.20
C GLN A 53 -1.86 -15.09 -33.25
N SER A 54 -2.21 -14.56 -32.10
CA SER A 54 -2.97 -13.31 -31.97
C SER A 54 -2.11 -12.05 -32.05
N MET A 55 -0.80 -12.18 -31.84
CA MET A 55 0.21 -11.12 -32.04
C MET A 55 1.62 -11.73 -32.14
N PRO A 56 2.64 -10.99 -32.64
CA PRO A 56 4.00 -11.51 -32.77
C PRO A 56 4.64 -11.98 -31.46
N ASP A 57 4.22 -11.41 -30.33
CA ASP A 57 4.73 -11.80 -29.02
C ASP A 57 4.12 -13.10 -28.49
N ALA A 58 2.87 -13.39 -28.83
CA ALA A 58 2.16 -14.61 -28.46
C ALA A 58 2.59 -15.78 -29.35
N SER A 59 2.48 -17.01 -28.86
CA SER A 59 2.65 -18.23 -29.64
C SER A 59 1.39 -19.12 -29.59
N PRO A 60 1.12 -19.90 -30.65
CA PRO A 60 0.01 -20.86 -30.63
C PRO A 60 0.14 -21.87 -29.49
N ALA A 61 -0.97 -22.26 -28.84
CA ALA A 61 -0.92 -23.22 -27.73
C ALA A 61 -0.24 -24.53 -28.14
N LYS A 62 -0.46 -25.05 -29.37
CA LYS A 62 0.24 -26.25 -29.85
C LYS A 62 1.75 -26.04 -30.02
N TRP A 63 2.18 -24.80 -30.29
CA TRP A 63 3.60 -24.48 -30.36
C TRP A 63 4.23 -24.53 -28.96
N HIS A 64 3.56 -24.05 -27.91
CA HIS A 64 4.05 -24.23 -26.52
C HIS A 64 4.23 -25.71 -26.18
N LEU A 65 3.22 -26.53 -26.48
CA LEU A 65 3.25 -27.98 -26.24
C LEU A 65 4.42 -28.68 -26.93
N ALA A 66 4.67 -28.34 -28.19
CA ALA A 66 5.75 -28.91 -28.98
C ALA A 66 7.12 -28.35 -28.55
N HIS A 67 7.19 -27.07 -28.22
CA HIS A 67 8.42 -26.39 -27.82
C HIS A 67 8.98 -26.93 -26.50
N THR A 68 8.14 -27.09 -25.47
CA THR A 68 8.59 -27.65 -24.18
C THR A 68 9.05 -29.09 -24.35
N THR A 69 8.43 -29.84 -25.27
CA THR A 69 8.82 -31.19 -25.65
C THR A 69 10.16 -31.22 -26.39
N TRP A 70 10.36 -30.29 -27.31
CA TRP A 70 11.60 -30.09 -28.03
C TRP A 70 12.78 -29.79 -27.11
N PHE A 71 12.56 -29.05 -26.02
CA PHE A 71 13.59 -28.81 -25.02
C PHE A 71 14.13 -30.13 -24.44
N PHE A 72 13.24 -31.01 -23.98
CA PHE A 72 13.64 -32.31 -23.42
C PHE A 72 14.28 -33.22 -24.48
N GLU A 73 13.74 -33.26 -25.70
CA GLU A 73 14.32 -34.07 -26.77
C GLU A 73 15.74 -33.60 -27.13
N THR A 74 15.94 -32.29 -27.25
CA THR A 74 17.19 -31.68 -27.75
C THR A 74 18.29 -31.69 -26.70
N PHE A 75 17.99 -31.30 -25.46
CA PHE A 75 19.02 -31.08 -24.45
C PHE A 75 19.22 -32.29 -23.53
N LEU A 76 18.20 -33.14 -23.33
CA LEU A 76 18.31 -34.32 -22.48
C LEU A 76 18.41 -35.61 -23.32
N LEU A 77 17.41 -35.94 -24.13
CA LEU A 77 17.36 -37.27 -24.76
C LEU A 77 18.41 -37.45 -25.85
N GLY A 78 18.49 -36.54 -26.82
CA GLY A 78 19.40 -36.67 -27.97
C GLY A 78 20.87 -36.88 -27.58
N PRO A 79 21.45 -36.03 -26.69
CA PRO A 79 22.84 -36.17 -26.29
C PRO A 79 23.10 -37.28 -25.26
N ASN A 80 22.10 -37.66 -24.45
CA ASN A 80 22.34 -38.48 -23.25
C ASN A 80 21.67 -39.86 -23.25
N LEU A 81 20.76 -40.17 -24.19
CA LEU A 81 20.11 -41.49 -24.26
C LEU A 81 20.65 -42.32 -25.45
N PRO A 82 21.48 -43.34 -25.20
CA PRO A 82 22.07 -44.15 -26.28
C PRO A 82 21.02 -44.81 -27.17
N GLY A 83 21.18 -44.64 -28.49
CA GLY A 83 20.27 -45.21 -29.49
C GLY A 83 18.91 -44.50 -29.58
N TYR A 84 18.77 -43.30 -29.01
CA TYR A 84 17.55 -42.51 -29.15
C TYR A 84 17.32 -42.09 -30.60
N SER A 85 16.09 -42.31 -31.08
CA SER A 85 15.62 -41.79 -32.38
C SER A 85 14.77 -40.55 -32.12
N VAL A 86 15.18 -39.43 -32.72
CA VAL A 86 14.36 -38.22 -32.76
C VAL A 86 13.01 -38.53 -33.41
N PHE A 87 11.95 -37.89 -32.92
CA PHE A 87 10.59 -38.15 -33.39
C PHE A 87 10.41 -37.73 -34.85
N ASP A 88 10.85 -36.52 -35.20
CA ASP A 88 10.87 -35.98 -36.55
C ASP A 88 12.01 -34.96 -36.66
N ALA A 89 12.93 -35.17 -37.60
CA ALA A 89 14.11 -34.31 -37.75
C ALA A 89 13.76 -32.85 -38.12
N THR A 90 12.56 -32.59 -38.66
CA THR A 90 12.11 -31.22 -38.99
C THR A 90 11.66 -30.42 -37.77
N PHE A 91 11.34 -31.09 -36.66
CA PHE A 91 10.79 -30.43 -35.47
C PHE A 91 11.81 -29.53 -34.77
N GLY A 92 13.11 -29.83 -34.91
CA GLY A 92 14.18 -28.95 -34.44
C GLY A 92 14.11 -27.54 -35.04
N TYR A 93 13.78 -27.42 -36.34
CA TYR A 93 13.61 -26.12 -36.99
C TYR A 93 12.29 -25.43 -36.59
N LEU A 94 11.20 -26.18 -36.46
CA LEU A 94 9.87 -25.63 -36.17
C LEU A 94 9.73 -25.12 -34.73
N PHE A 95 10.37 -25.82 -33.78
CA PHE A 95 10.15 -25.63 -32.36
C PHE A 95 11.38 -25.10 -31.62
N ASN A 96 12.51 -24.81 -32.28
CA ASN A 96 13.54 -23.96 -31.69
C ASN A 96 12.98 -22.53 -31.45
N SER A 97 13.12 -22.03 -30.23
CA SER A 97 12.65 -20.69 -29.85
C SER A 97 13.58 -19.60 -30.37
N TYR A 98 14.83 -19.63 -29.94
CA TYR A 98 15.83 -18.60 -30.14
C TYR A 98 17.29 -19.10 -29.99
N TYR A 99 17.53 -20.40 -29.83
CA TYR A 99 18.89 -20.93 -29.62
C TYR A 99 19.65 -20.94 -30.94
N GLU A 100 20.45 -19.91 -31.18
CA GLU A 100 21.16 -19.74 -32.45
C GLU A 100 22.29 -20.77 -32.58
N ALA A 101 22.91 -21.18 -31.47
CA ALA A 101 23.89 -22.25 -31.44
C ALA A 101 23.31 -23.63 -31.83
N VAL A 102 22.00 -23.84 -31.68
CA VAL A 102 21.33 -25.10 -32.07
C VAL A 102 21.04 -25.14 -33.57
N GLY A 103 20.76 -24.00 -34.19
CA GLY A 103 20.57 -23.88 -35.64
C GLY A 103 19.40 -22.98 -36.06
N PRO A 104 19.08 -22.94 -37.38
CA PRO A 104 18.02 -22.09 -37.91
C PRO A 104 16.65 -22.45 -37.34
N ARG A 105 15.72 -21.49 -37.36
CA ARG A 105 14.39 -21.63 -36.78
C ARG A 105 13.30 -20.96 -37.61
N HIS A 106 12.08 -21.47 -37.46
CA HIS A 106 10.91 -20.79 -38.02
C HIS A 106 10.72 -19.40 -37.40
N PRO A 107 10.46 -18.35 -38.19
CA PRO A 107 10.31 -16.98 -37.67
C PRO A 107 9.20 -16.88 -36.61
N ARG A 108 9.51 -16.27 -35.45
CA ARG A 108 8.57 -16.10 -34.33
C ARG A 108 7.22 -15.46 -34.74
N PRO A 109 7.17 -14.38 -35.54
CA PRO A 109 5.91 -13.76 -35.95
C PRO A 109 5.05 -14.64 -36.90
N MET A 110 5.59 -15.75 -37.38
CA MET A 110 4.94 -16.64 -38.35
C MET A 110 4.58 -18.00 -37.74
N ARG A 111 4.70 -18.20 -36.41
CA ARG A 111 4.37 -19.47 -35.75
C ARG A 111 2.91 -19.88 -35.98
N GLY A 112 1.99 -18.92 -36.06
CA GLY A 112 0.58 -19.16 -36.38
C GLY A 112 0.33 -19.71 -37.78
N LEU A 113 1.33 -19.68 -38.68
CA LEU A 113 1.23 -20.23 -40.04
C LEU A 113 1.67 -21.70 -40.12
N ILE A 114 2.21 -22.26 -39.03
CA ILE A 114 2.61 -23.67 -38.95
C ILE A 114 1.35 -24.52 -38.79
N THR A 115 0.62 -24.80 -39.87
CA THR A 115 -0.60 -25.64 -39.82
C THR A 115 -0.28 -27.13 -39.64
N ARG A 116 0.96 -27.54 -39.91
CA ARG A 116 1.47 -28.90 -39.69
C ARG A 116 2.79 -28.86 -38.90
N PRO A 117 2.99 -29.74 -37.92
CA PRO A 117 2.07 -30.80 -37.47
C PRO A 117 0.79 -30.24 -36.83
N GLY A 118 -0.32 -30.98 -37.02
CA GLY A 118 -1.58 -30.72 -36.32
C GLY A 118 -1.48 -31.16 -34.85
N ILE A 119 -2.51 -30.88 -34.05
CA ILE A 119 -2.48 -31.15 -32.61
C ILE A 119 -2.25 -32.64 -32.28
N ASP A 120 -2.82 -33.57 -33.04
CA ASP A 120 -2.61 -35.00 -32.81
C ASP A 120 -1.15 -35.41 -33.01
N GLY A 121 -0.48 -34.82 -34.01
CA GLY A 121 0.95 -35.02 -34.23
C GLY A 121 1.80 -34.47 -33.09
N VAL A 122 1.43 -33.31 -32.54
CA VAL A 122 2.09 -32.72 -31.35
C VAL A 122 1.84 -33.58 -30.10
N ARG A 123 0.64 -34.13 -29.92
CA ARG A 123 0.34 -35.06 -28.80
C ARG A 123 1.13 -36.36 -28.93
N ALA A 124 1.25 -36.92 -30.14
CA ALA A 124 2.09 -38.08 -30.39
C ALA A 124 3.58 -37.79 -30.10
N TYR A 125 4.05 -36.60 -30.46
CA TYR A 125 5.41 -36.15 -30.15
C TYR A 125 5.65 -36.04 -28.63
N ARG A 126 4.73 -35.40 -27.90
CA ARG A 126 4.76 -35.34 -26.43
C ARG A 126 4.86 -36.73 -25.82
N ALA A 127 3.97 -37.64 -26.23
CA ALA A 127 3.95 -39.01 -25.72
C ALA A 127 5.26 -39.77 -25.99
N HIS A 128 5.84 -39.63 -27.19
CA HIS A 128 7.13 -40.23 -27.53
C HIS A 128 8.23 -39.76 -26.60
N VAL A 129 8.37 -38.44 -26.42
CA VAL A 129 9.40 -37.87 -25.53
C VAL A 129 9.14 -38.25 -24.07
N ASP A 130 7.89 -38.22 -23.60
CA ASP A 130 7.55 -38.60 -22.22
C ASP A 130 7.91 -40.06 -21.91
N THR A 131 7.65 -40.99 -22.83
CA THR A 131 8.06 -42.40 -22.68
C THR A 131 9.57 -42.52 -22.48
N HIS A 132 10.35 -41.78 -23.27
CA HIS A 132 11.82 -41.84 -23.21
C HIS A 132 12.39 -41.07 -22.00
N MET A 133 11.77 -39.95 -21.62
CA MET A 133 12.14 -39.20 -20.42
C MET A 133 11.91 -40.01 -19.15
N ARG A 134 10.79 -40.73 -19.02
CA ARG A 134 10.57 -41.63 -17.89
C ARG A 134 11.63 -42.72 -17.80
N ARG A 135 12.02 -43.31 -18.93
CA ARG A 135 13.13 -44.27 -18.98
C ARG A 135 14.47 -43.63 -18.59
N PHE A 136 14.73 -42.42 -19.08
CA PHE A 136 15.95 -41.68 -18.80
C PHE A 136 16.07 -41.34 -17.31
N ILE A 137 15.00 -40.82 -16.69
CA ILE A 137 14.95 -40.53 -15.25
C ILE A 137 15.11 -41.82 -14.42
N ALA A 138 14.42 -42.90 -14.80
CA ALA A 138 14.49 -44.18 -14.10
C ALA A 138 15.87 -44.85 -14.17
N ALA A 139 16.69 -44.52 -15.17
CA ALA A 139 18.07 -45.01 -15.28
C ALA A 139 19.03 -44.36 -14.27
N GLY A 140 18.59 -43.30 -13.58
CA GLY A 140 19.41 -42.49 -12.69
C GLY A 140 20.13 -41.36 -13.43
N LEU A 141 20.13 -40.16 -12.83
CA LEU A 141 20.78 -38.98 -13.38
C LEU A 141 21.95 -38.59 -12.49
N ASP A 142 23.05 -38.16 -13.09
CA ASP A 142 24.07 -37.41 -12.36
C ASP A 142 23.63 -35.96 -12.14
N ALA A 143 24.43 -35.20 -11.38
CA ALA A 143 24.10 -33.84 -10.99
C ALA A 143 23.89 -32.88 -12.18
N GLU A 144 24.62 -33.06 -13.28
CA GLU A 144 24.52 -32.22 -14.47
C GLU A 144 23.19 -32.46 -15.20
N ARG A 145 22.84 -33.72 -15.43
CA ARG A 145 21.57 -34.07 -16.10
C ARG A 145 20.37 -33.78 -15.21
N GLU A 146 20.50 -33.93 -13.89
CA GLU A 146 19.47 -33.52 -12.94
C GLU A 146 19.24 -32.01 -12.98
N ALA A 147 20.30 -31.19 -12.97
CA ALA A 147 20.19 -29.74 -13.08
C ALA A 147 19.52 -29.30 -14.39
N LEU A 148 19.89 -29.94 -15.51
CA LEU A 148 19.30 -29.66 -16.82
C LEU A 148 17.83 -30.10 -16.91
N LEU A 149 17.46 -31.21 -16.25
CA LEU A 149 16.05 -31.60 -16.12
C LEU A 149 15.27 -30.58 -15.28
N ARG A 150 15.81 -30.11 -14.15
CA ARG A 150 15.18 -29.05 -13.34
C ARG A 150 14.97 -27.78 -14.15
N LEU A 151 15.94 -27.39 -14.99
CA LEU A 151 15.80 -26.29 -15.93
C LEU A 151 14.67 -26.54 -16.94
N GLY A 152 14.60 -27.73 -17.54
CA GLY A 152 13.52 -28.08 -18.48
C GLY A 152 12.12 -28.07 -17.86
N LEU A 153 12.00 -28.48 -16.59
CA LEU A 153 10.75 -28.40 -15.83
C LEU A 153 10.34 -26.95 -15.58
N ALA A 154 11.27 -26.11 -15.09
CA ALA A 154 11.03 -24.69 -14.85
C ALA A 154 10.73 -23.92 -16.16
N HIS A 155 11.35 -24.34 -17.27
CA HIS A 155 11.07 -23.82 -18.61
C HIS A 155 9.64 -24.17 -19.06
N GLU A 156 9.18 -25.41 -18.85
CA GLU A 156 7.78 -25.75 -19.14
C GLU A 156 6.80 -24.98 -18.23
N GLU A 157 7.14 -24.73 -16.97
CA GLU A 157 6.34 -23.90 -16.07
C GLU A 157 6.21 -22.45 -16.53
N GLN A 158 7.30 -21.85 -17.08
CA GLN A 158 7.21 -20.56 -17.77
C GLN A 158 6.27 -20.62 -18.98
N HIS A 159 6.33 -21.70 -19.75
CA HIS A 159 5.46 -21.90 -20.91
C HIS A 159 4.00 -22.18 -20.55
N GLN A 160 3.71 -22.75 -19.38
CA GLN A 160 2.35 -22.89 -18.87
C GLN A 160 1.73 -21.53 -18.56
N GLU A 161 2.52 -20.62 -17.98
CA GLU A 161 2.09 -19.25 -17.74
C GLU A 161 1.82 -18.53 -19.07
N LEU A 162 2.78 -18.57 -19.99
CA LEU A 162 2.66 -17.95 -21.32
C LEU A 162 1.45 -18.50 -22.10
N LEU A 163 1.19 -19.81 -22.01
CA LEU A 163 0.06 -20.42 -22.69
C LEU A 163 -1.27 -19.77 -22.28
N VAL A 164 -1.48 -19.55 -20.98
CA VAL A 164 -2.72 -18.90 -20.51
C VAL A 164 -2.79 -17.45 -20.98
N MET A 165 -1.67 -16.72 -20.90
CA MET A 165 -1.58 -15.32 -21.35
C MET A 165 -1.86 -15.17 -22.86
N ASP A 166 -1.30 -16.07 -23.67
CA ASP A 166 -1.39 -16.03 -25.13
C ASP A 166 -2.79 -16.44 -25.62
N VAL A 167 -3.41 -17.43 -24.98
CA VAL A 167 -4.80 -17.82 -25.28
C VAL A 167 -5.79 -16.77 -24.79
N GLN A 168 -5.57 -16.15 -23.62
CA GLN A 168 -6.41 -15.02 -23.18
C GLN A 168 -6.33 -13.86 -24.18
N HIS A 169 -5.13 -13.52 -24.66
CA HIS A 169 -4.99 -12.48 -25.70
C HIS A 169 -5.75 -12.85 -26.97
N LEU A 170 -5.64 -14.10 -27.44
CA LEU A 170 -6.41 -14.61 -28.58
C LEU A 170 -7.93 -14.48 -28.36
N PHE A 171 -8.42 -14.91 -27.19
CA PHE A 171 -9.84 -14.88 -26.87
C PHE A 171 -10.37 -13.45 -26.68
N ALA A 172 -9.52 -12.53 -26.22
CA ALA A 172 -9.84 -11.10 -26.16
C ALA A 172 -10.06 -10.48 -27.55
N GLN A 173 -9.42 -11.00 -28.60
CA GLN A 173 -9.65 -10.55 -29.99
C GLN A 173 -10.98 -11.04 -30.56
N SER A 174 -11.52 -12.13 -30.02
CA SER A 174 -12.79 -12.68 -30.49
C SER A 174 -13.96 -11.80 -30.05
N PRO A 175 -14.90 -11.46 -30.96
CA PRO A 175 -16.12 -10.76 -30.58
C PRO A 175 -17.03 -11.62 -29.68
N LEU A 176 -16.82 -12.93 -29.64
CA LEU A 176 -17.55 -13.85 -28.78
C LEU A 176 -17.00 -13.91 -27.35
N LYS A 177 -15.81 -13.34 -27.11
CA LYS A 177 -15.12 -13.29 -25.82
C LYS A 177 -15.16 -14.62 -25.02
N PRO A 178 -14.75 -15.75 -25.64
CA PRO A 178 -14.82 -17.06 -24.97
C PRO A 178 -13.93 -17.10 -23.73
N ALA A 179 -14.36 -17.73 -22.65
CA ALA A 179 -13.53 -17.94 -21.48
C ALA A 179 -12.46 -19.02 -21.76
N PHE A 180 -11.25 -18.85 -21.21
CA PHE A 180 -10.28 -19.95 -21.13
C PHE A 180 -10.86 -21.08 -20.28
N HIS A 181 -11.45 -20.72 -19.14
CA HIS A 181 -12.22 -21.62 -18.30
C HIS A 181 -13.30 -20.83 -17.54
N PRO A 182 -14.61 -21.11 -17.72
CA PRO A 182 -15.67 -20.32 -17.08
C PRO A 182 -15.64 -20.31 -15.54
N ALA A 183 -15.07 -21.34 -14.92
CA ALA A 183 -14.90 -21.40 -13.46
C ALA A 183 -13.49 -20.96 -13.01
N TRP A 184 -12.78 -20.17 -13.83
CA TRP A 184 -11.50 -19.61 -13.42
C TRP A 184 -11.70 -18.72 -12.19
N PRO A 185 -10.96 -18.94 -11.09
CA PRO A 185 -11.04 -18.14 -9.88
C PRO A 185 -10.94 -16.63 -10.14
N ALA A 186 -11.83 -15.88 -9.48
CA ALA A 186 -11.77 -14.44 -9.47
C ALA A 186 -10.49 -13.95 -8.78
N ALA A 187 -9.99 -12.79 -9.21
CA ALA A 187 -8.85 -12.17 -8.56
C ALA A 187 -9.21 -11.82 -7.11
N PRO A 188 -8.28 -11.98 -6.15
CA PRO A 188 -8.53 -11.59 -4.76
C PRO A 188 -8.85 -10.10 -4.64
N ALA A 189 -10.03 -9.78 -4.12
CA ALA A 189 -10.47 -8.42 -3.84
C ALA A 189 -10.05 -7.97 -2.42
N GLY A 190 -9.91 -6.67 -2.21
CA GLY A 190 -9.88 -6.10 -0.86
C GLY A 190 -9.50 -4.63 -0.82
N PRO A 191 -9.21 -4.07 0.37
CA PRO A 191 -8.95 -2.65 0.54
C PRO A 191 -7.65 -2.20 -0.14
N ALA A 192 -7.52 -0.89 -0.35
CA ALA A 192 -6.26 -0.29 -0.78
C ALA A 192 -5.11 -0.62 0.19
N GLY A 193 -3.92 -0.83 -0.37
CA GLY A 193 -2.72 -1.16 0.42
C GLY A 193 -2.25 -0.03 1.32
N ARG A 194 -1.67 -0.39 2.46
CA ARG A 194 -1.01 0.50 3.42
C ARG A 194 0.50 0.43 3.28
N TYR A 195 1.17 1.55 3.45
CA TYR A 195 2.63 1.62 3.40
C TYR A 195 3.24 1.00 4.65
N ARG A 196 4.19 0.08 4.45
CA ARG A 196 4.96 -0.60 5.49
C ARG A 196 6.40 -0.13 5.44
N HIS A 197 6.91 0.31 6.58
CA HIS A 197 8.32 0.66 6.72
C HIS A 197 9.18 -0.60 6.55
N VAL A 198 10.22 -0.46 5.74
CA VAL A 198 11.29 -1.44 5.54
C VAL A 198 12.60 -0.75 5.89
N ALA A 199 13.34 -1.33 6.83
CA ALA A 199 14.63 -0.81 7.24
C ALA A 199 15.62 -0.87 6.06
N GLY A 200 16.49 0.14 5.97
CA GLY A 200 17.58 0.18 5.00
C GLY A 200 18.87 -0.46 5.54
N GLY A 201 19.96 -0.28 4.80
CA GLY A 201 21.30 -0.76 5.10
C GLY A 201 21.88 -1.66 4.00
N PRO A 202 23.02 -2.33 4.27
CA PRO A 202 23.57 -3.33 3.38
C PRO A 202 22.74 -4.61 3.44
N VAL A 203 22.16 -5.01 2.32
CA VAL A 203 21.30 -6.19 2.20
C VAL A 203 21.87 -7.18 1.19
N ARG A 204 21.53 -8.47 1.33
CA ARG A 204 21.93 -9.52 0.39
C ARG A 204 20.74 -9.86 -0.52
N ILE A 205 20.95 -9.78 -1.83
CA ILE A 205 19.95 -10.14 -2.84
C ILE A 205 20.51 -11.18 -3.81
N GLY A 206 19.61 -11.94 -4.43
CA GLY A 206 19.96 -13.06 -5.31
C GLY A 206 20.13 -14.39 -4.56
N VAL A 207 20.42 -15.44 -5.33
CA VAL A 207 20.46 -16.81 -4.83
C VAL A 207 21.85 -17.22 -4.34
N ALA A 208 21.89 -17.94 -3.21
CA ALA A 208 23.10 -18.58 -2.67
C ALA A 208 22.96 -20.11 -2.73
N ASP A 209 21.95 -20.68 -2.06
CA ASP A 209 21.81 -22.12 -1.84
C ASP A 209 20.37 -22.62 -2.11
N GLU A 210 19.86 -22.46 -3.33
CA GLU A 210 18.57 -23.04 -3.76
C GLU A 210 18.79 -24.31 -4.59
N ALA A 211 17.88 -25.28 -4.47
CA ALA A 211 17.93 -26.51 -5.26
C ALA A 211 17.76 -26.25 -6.78
N PHE A 212 17.10 -25.14 -7.13
CA PHE A 212 17.04 -24.63 -8.50
C PHE A 212 16.84 -23.12 -8.48
N ALA A 213 17.60 -22.41 -9.30
CA ALA A 213 17.39 -21.03 -9.68
C ALA A 213 17.83 -20.83 -11.12
N PHE A 214 17.26 -19.84 -11.80
CA PHE A 214 17.79 -19.40 -13.08
C PHE A 214 19.13 -18.71 -12.85
N ASP A 215 20.05 -18.84 -13.81
CA ASP A 215 21.37 -18.21 -13.80
C ASP A 215 21.30 -16.70 -13.54
N ASN A 216 20.27 -16.02 -14.07
CA ASN A 216 20.08 -14.58 -13.91
C ASN A 216 19.76 -14.13 -12.47
N GLU A 217 19.46 -15.05 -11.55
CA GLU A 217 19.19 -14.76 -10.14
C GLU A 217 20.45 -14.73 -9.28
N GLY A 218 21.59 -15.15 -9.84
CA GLY A 218 22.86 -15.26 -9.16
C GLY A 218 23.98 -14.45 -9.84
N PRO A 219 25.15 -14.36 -9.16
CA PRO A 219 25.38 -14.81 -7.79
C PRO A 219 24.75 -13.85 -6.76
N GLN A 220 24.53 -14.33 -5.53
CA GLN A 220 24.12 -13.47 -4.41
C GLN A 220 25.19 -12.40 -4.16
N HIS A 221 24.76 -11.14 -4.06
CA HIS A 221 25.64 -10.00 -3.85
C HIS A 221 25.02 -9.00 -2.84
N THR A 222 25.82 -8.03 -2.43
CA THR A 222 25.39 -6.99 -1.49
C THR A 222 24.87 -5.78 -2.27
N ALA A 223 23.69 -5.30 -1.92
CA ALA A 223 23.13 -4.03 -2.36
C ALA A 223 22.96 -3.10 -1.16
N TRP A 224 23.09 -1.79 -1.37
CA TRP A 224 22.78 -0.79 -0.34
C TRP A 224 21.38 -0.25 -0.56
N LEU A 225 20.55 -0.27 0.46
CA LEU A 225 19.20 0.31 0.43
C LEU A 225 19.08 1.45 1.44
N GLU A 226 18.50 2.57 1.03
CA GLU A 226 17.99 3.56 1.98
C GLU A 226 16.69 3.05 2.63
N PRO A 227 16.36 3.45 3.86
CA PRO A 227 15.06 3.15 4.46
C PRO A 227 13.91 3.65 3.57
N PHE A 228 12.88 2.82 3.41
CA PHE A 228 11.79 3.10 2.49
C PHE A 228 10.47 2.52 3.01
N GLN A 229 9.38 2.84 2.33
CA GLN A 229 8.10 2.20 2.55
C GLN A 229 7.67 1.43 1.32
N LEU A 230 7.08 0.24 1.52
CA LEU A 230 6.47 -0.57 0.47
C LEU A 230 4.99 -0.80 0.82
N SER A 231 4.09 -0.64 -0.15
CA SER A 231 2.68 -0.96 0.06
C SER A 231 2.51 -2.46 0.36
N ASP A 232 1.66 -2.82 1.33
CA ASP A 232 1.37 -4.21 1.69
C ASP A 232 0.47 -4.94 0.68
N ARG A 233 -0.20 -4.21 -0.23
CA ARG A 233 -1.03 -4.77 -1.31
C ARG A 233 -0.70 -4.14 -2.65
N LEU A 234 -1.23 -4.72 -3.73
CA LEU A 234 -1.15 -4.14 -5.07
C LEU A 234 -2.16 -3.00 -5.23
N VAL A 235 -1.90 -2.13 -6.20
CA VAL A 235 -2.84 -1.09 -6.64
C VAL A 235 -4.13 -1.73 -7.16
N THR A 236 -5.28 -1.22 -6.74
CA THR A 236 -6.59 -1.76 -7.15
C THR A 236 -7.10 -1.13 -8.44
N ASN A 237 -8.02 -1.81 -9.10
CA ASN A 237 -8.76 -1.30 -10.25
C ASN A 237 -9.52 -0.01 -9.93
N GLY A 238 -10.08 0.12 -8.72
CA GLY A 238 -10.77 1.32 -8.25
C GLY A 238 -9.83 2.53 -8.16
N GLN A 239 -8.60 2.32 -7.68
CA GLN A 239 -7.59 3.38 -7.70
C GLN A 239 -7.16 3.73 -9.14
N TRP A 240 -7.08 2.73 -10.02
CA TRP A 240 -6.76 2.94 -11.43
C TRP A 240 -7.86 3.70 -12.19
N LEU A 241 -9.14 3.40 -11.89
CA LEU A 241 -10.29 4.14 -12.40
C LEU A 241 -10.23 5.61 -11.99
N ALA A 242 -9.80 5.92 -10.76
CA ALA A 242 -9.58 7.30 -10.33
C ALA A 242 -8.44 7.98 -11.11
N PHE A 243 -7.33 7.29 -11.34
CA PHE A 243 -6.25 7.76 -12.22
C PHE A 243 -6.75 8.09 -13.62
N MET A 244 -7.53 7.19 -14.25
CA MET A 244 -8.13 7.41 -15.58
C MET A 244 -9.11 8.60 -15.59
N ALA A 245 -9.99 8.69 -14.59
CA ALA A 245 -10.98 9.75 -14.47
C ALA A 245 -10.33 11.13 -14.34
N LEU A 246 -9.23 11.21 -13.57
CA LEU A 246 -8.45 12.43 -13.35
C LEU A 246 -7.39 12.70 -14.42
N GLY A 247 -7.56 12.11 -15.61
CA GLY A 247 -6.77 12.41 -16.79
C GLY A 247 -5.41 11.74 -16.85
N GLY A 248 -5.21 10.62 -16.16
CA GLY A 248 -3.94 9.88 -16.13
C GLY A 248 -3.32 9.64 -17.52
N TYR A 249 -4.13 9.18 -18.49
CA TYR A 249 -3.71 8.96 -19.88
C TYR A 249 -3.73 10.22 -20.77
N ARG A 250 -4.04 11.40 -20.19
CA ARG A 250 -4.15 12.69 -20.91
C ARG A 250 -3.17 13.75 -20.42
N ARG A 251 -2.33 13.42 -19.45
CA ARG A 251 -1.46 14.35 -18.72
C ARG A 251 0.01 13.99 -18.94
N PRO A 252 0.70 14.58 -19.93
CA PRO A 252 2.06 14.18 -20.31
C PRO A 252 3.08 14.30 -19.18
N GLU A 253 2.87 15.20 -18.22
CA GLU A 253 3.76 15.40 -17.08
C GLU A 253 3.82 14.20 -16.13
N LEU A 254 2.88 13.26 -16.23
CA LEU A 254 2.89 12.03 -15.45
C LEU A 254 3.78 10.94 -16.06
N TRP A 255 4.15 11.05 -17.35
CA TRP A 255 4.74 9.95 -18.12
C TRP A 255 6.23 10.16 -18.39
N LEU A 256 6.96 9.05 -18.49
CA LEU A 256 8.25 9.06 -19.19
C LEU A 256 8.03 9.41 -20.67
N SER A 257 9.01 10.08 -21.29
CA SER A 257 8.91 10.51 -22.68
C SER A 257 8.56 9.37 -23.64
N ASP A 258 9.27 8.24 -23.56
CA ASP A 258 9.01 7.07 -24.41
C ASP A 258 7.62 6.47 -24.14
N GLY A 259 7.21 6.45 -22.86
CA GLY A 259 5.89 5.98 -22.45
C GLY A 259 4.76 6.86 -22.99
N TRP A 260 4.93 8.18 -22.95
CA TRP A 260 3.98 9.12 -23.54
C TRP A 260 3.89 8.95 -25.05
N ALA A 261 5.02 8.85 -25.74
CA ALA A 261 5.05 8.63 -27.18
C ALA A 261 4.34 7.33 -27.57
N GLN A 262 4.57 6.24 -26.84
CA GLN A 262 3.91 4.96 -27.11
C GLN A 262 2.41 5.00 -26.77
N CYS A 263 2.04 5.56 -25.61
CA CYS A 263 0.65 5.76 -25.21
C CYS A 263 -0.15 6.51 -26.29
N GLN A 264 0.43 7.55 -26.89
CA GLN A 264 -0.20 8.32 -27.97
C GLN A 264 -0.24 7.53 -29.28
N ALA A 265 0.84 6.84 -29.65
CA ALA A 265 0.92 6.07 -30.89
C ALA A 265 -0.08 4.90 -30.94
N GLU A 266 -0.32 4.26 -29.80
CA GLU A 266 -1.22 3.12 -29.68
C GLU A 266 -2.61 3.48 -29.14
N GLY A 267 -2.83 4.74 -28.75
CA GLY A 267 -4.13 5.24 -28.27
C GLY A 267 -4.56 4.62 -26.95
N TRP A 268 -3.64 4.43 -25.99
CA TRP A 268 -3.99 3.85 -24.69
C TRP A 268 -4.85 4.81 -23.86
N ASP A 269 -5.97 4.31 -23.33
CA ASP A 269 -6.88 5.06 -22.46
C ASP A 269 -7.34 4.27 -21.21
N ALA A 270 -6.98 3.00 -21.11
CA ALA A 270 -7.24 2.07 -20.02
C ALA A 270 -6.24 0.89 -20.08
N PRO A 271 -6.11 0.05 -19.01
CA PRO A 271 -5.34 -1.21 -19.05
C PRO A 271 -5.73 -2.13 -20.21
N LEU A 272 -4.82 -3.01 -20.63
CA LEU A 272 -5.09 -3.90 -21.76
C LEU A 272 -6.28 -4.83 -21.43
N TYR A 273 -7.16 -5.01 -22.41
CA TYR A 273 -8.45 -5.71 -22.37
C TYR A 273 -9.62 -4.96 -21.75
N TRP A 274 -9.42 -3.78 -21.17
CA TRP A 274 -10.54 -2.98 -20.67
C TRP A 274 -11.32 -2.37 -21.83
N GLN A 275 -12.65 -2.45 -21.75
CA GLN A 275 -13.55 -1.77 -22.67
C GLN A 275 -14.72 -1.19 -21.89
N ARG A 276 -15.19 -0.04 -22.34
CA ARG A 276 -16.31 0.65 -21.72
C ARG A 276 -17.61 0.32 -22.46
N GLU A 277 -18.59 -0.19 -21.73
CA GLU A 277 -19.95 -0.44 -22.21
C GLU A 277 -20.93 0.42 -21.39
N GLY A 278 -21.43 1.52 -21.98
CA GLY A 278 -22.20 2.52 -21.25
C GLY A 278 -21.35 3.24 -20.19
N ASP A 279 -21.75 3.12 -18.93
CA ASP A 279 -21.02 3.70 -17.78
C ASP A 279 -20.18 2.67 -17.02
N THR A 280 -20.13 1.42 -17.49
CA THR A 280 -19.42 0.33 -16.83
C THR A 280 -18.18 -0.08 -17.64
N TRP A 281 -17.08 -0.31 -16.93
CA TRP A 281 -15.88 -0.92 -17.50
C TRP A 281 -15.96 -2.44 -17.37
N PHE A 282 -15.67 -3.12 -18.46
CA PHE A 282 -15.53 -4.57 -18.56
C PHE A 282 -14.10 -4.92 -18.96
N HIS A 283 -13.68 -6.14 -18.66
CA HIS A 283 -12.39 -6.66 -19.10
C HIS A 283 -12.46 -8.14 -19.45
N MET A 284 -11.49 -8.57 -20.26
CA MET A 284 -11.29 -9.97 -20.56
C MET A 284 -10.35 -10.60 -19.54
N THR A 285 -10.79 -11.68 -18.90
CA THR A 285 -9.99 -12.51 -18.00
C THR A 285 -9.95 -13.97 -18.50
N PRO A 286 -9.15 -14.87 -17.91
CA PRO A 286 -9.27 -16.30 -18.20
C PRO A 286 -10.66 -16.87 -17.86
N GLY A 287 -11.39 -16.22 -16.94
CA GLY A 287 -12.79 -16.53 -16.61
C GLY A 287 -13.81 -16.05 -17.65
N GLY A 288 -13.38 -15.26 -18.63
CA GLY A 288 -14.24 -14.66 -19.66
C GLY A 288 -14.43 -13.15 -19.49
N TRP A 289 -15.41 -12.64 -20.24
CA TRP A 289 -15.84 -11.25 -20.22
C TRP A 289 -16.65 -10.94 -18.96
N GLN A 290 -16.19 -9.98 -18.16
CA GLN A 290 -16.82 -9.64 -16.89
C GLN A 290 -16.62 -8.17 -16.54
N PRO A 291 -17.47 -7.57 -15.69
CA PRO A 291 -17.24 -6.23 -15.20
C PRO A 291 -15.91 -6.14 -14.44
N VAL A 292 -15.29 -4.97 -14.48
CA VAL A 292 -14.11 -4.66 -13.67
C VAL A 292 -14.53 -4.60 -12.20
N ASP A 293 -13.93 -5.46 -11.38
CA ASP A 293 -14.06 -5.41 -9.92
C ASP A 293 -13.13 -4.32 -9.37
N PRO A 294 -13.65 -3.22 -8.76
CA PRO A 294 -12.83 -2.12 -8.26
C PRO A 294 -11.90 -2.51 -7.11
N ASP A 295 -12.18 -3.60 -6.38
CA ASP A 295 -11.39 -4.02 -5.22
C ASP A 295 -10.31 -5.05 -5.58
N ALA A 296 -10.33 -5.58 -6.81
CA ALA A 296 -9.28 -6.45 -7.34
C ALA A 296 -8.04 -5.63 -7.76
N ALA A 297 -6.87 -6.28 -7.76
CA ALA A 297 -5.63 -5.67 -8.24
C ALA A 297 -5.70 -5.34 -9.74
N VAL A 298 -5.13 -4.22 -10.13
CA VAL A 298 -4.94 -3.88 -11.54
C VAL A 298 -3.89 -4.78 -12.18
N VAL A 299 -4.21 -5.26 -13.37
CA VAL A 299 -3.36 -6.16 -14.18
C VAL A 299 -3.37 -5.73 -15.64
N HIS A 300 -2.43 -6.28 -16.42
CA HIS A 300 -2.25 -5.99 -17.84
C HIS A 300 -1.89 -4.52 -18.14
N VAL A 301 -1.04 -3.95 -17.29
CA VAL A 301 -0.47 -2.61 -17.45
C VAL A 301 1.01 -2.69 -17.84
N SER A 302 1.44 -1.78 -18.69
CA SER A 302 2.84 -1.60 -19.08
C SER A 302 3.67 -1.04 -17.92
N PHE A 303 5.00 -1.13 -18.03
CA PHE A 303 5.89 -0.42 -17.11
C PHE A 303 5.63 1.08 -17.14
N TYR A 304 5.39 1.65 -18.34
CA TYR A 304 5.11 3.08 -18.50
C TYR A 304 3.82 3.52 -17.79
N GLU A 305 2.76 2.72 -17.89
CA GLU A 305 1.52 2.91 -17.14
C GLU A 305 1.74 2.81 -15.63
N ALA A 306 2.46 1.78 -15.18
CA ALA A 306 2.75 1.56 -13.77
C ALA A 306 3.52 2.72 -13.14
N ASP A 307 4.52 3.20 -13.85
CA ASP A 307 5.37 4.32 -13.46
C ASP A 307 4.61 5.67 -13.52
N ALA A 308 3.77 5.91 -14.53
CA ALA A 308 2.92 7.09 -14.59
C ALA A 308 1.87 7.13 -13.46
N TYR A 309 1.26 5.98 -13.14
CA TYR A 309 0.38 5.83 -12.00
C TYR A 309 1.12 6.11 -10.69
N ALA A 310 2.32 5.55 -10.51
CA ALA A 310 3.11 5.77 -9.30
C ALA A 310 3.43 7.25 -9.07
N ARG A 311 3.82 7.99 -10.12
CA ARG A 311 4.02 9.46 -10.04
C ARG A 311 2.74 10.18 -9.65
N TRP A 312 1.62 9.85 -10.29
CA TRP A 312 0.32 10.45 -9.99
C TRP A 312 -0.08 10.23 -8.52
N ALA A 313 0.22 9.06 -7.95
CA ALA A 313 -0.06 8.71 -6.57
C ALA A 313 0.93 9.32 -5.55
N GLY A 314 1.88 10.17 -5.99
CA GLY A 314 2.94 10.71 -5.13
C GLY A 314 3.84 9.61 -4.57
N ALA A 315 4.14 8.59 -5.38
CA ALA A 315 4.93 7.43 -5.04
C ALA A 315 5.91 7.10 -6.18
N ARG A 316 6.53 5.93 -6.10
CA ARG A 316 7.41 5.37 -7.15
C ARG A 316 7.25 3.86 -7.21
N LEU A 317 7.84 3.24 -8.23
CA LEU A 317 8.05 1.80 -8.24
C LEU A 317 9.23 1.43 -7.32
N PRO A 318 9.18 0.28 -6.62
CA PRO A 318 10.34 -0.25 -5.90
C PRO A 318 11.43 -0.66 -6.88
N THR A 319 12.69 -0.60 -6.48
CA THR A 319 13.75 -1.35 -7.16
C THR A 319 13.57 -2.86 -6.90
N GLU A 320 14.16 -3.72 -7.74
CA GLU A 320 14.11 -5.17 -7.50
C GLU A 320 14.78 -5.58 -6.19
N ALA A 321 15.79 -4.82 -5.74
CA ALA A 321 16.50 -5.04 -4.49
C ALA A 321 15.63 -4.66 -3.27
N GLU A 322 14.95 -3.52 -3.33
CA GLU A 322 13.95 -3.12 -2.31
C GLU A 322 12.83 -4.16 -2.21
N TRP A 323 12.31 -4.59 -3.35
CA TRP A 323 11.25 -5.60 -3.39
C TRP A 323 11.71 -6.92 -2.76
N GLU A 324 12.86 -7.45 -3.17
CA GLU A 324 13.40 -8.71 -2.64
C GLU A 324 13.66 -8.62 -1.14
N HIS A 325 14.27 -7.53 -0.70
CA HIS A 325 14.56 -7.32 0.72
C HIS A 325 13.28 -7.24 1.56
N ALA A 326 12.28 -6.49 1.10
CA ALA A 326 11.00 -6.37 1.79
C ALA A 326 10.29 -7.72 1.90
N VAL A 327 10.25 -8.49 0.81
CA VAL A 327 9.61 -9.82 0.80
C VAL A 327 10.34 -10.83 1.68
N ARG A 328 11.67 -10.70 1.84
CA ARG A 328 12.45 -11.56 2.74
C ARG A 328 12.31 -11.18 4.22
N THR A 329 12.07 -9.91 4.53
CA THR A 329 12.08 -9.40 5.92
C THR A 329 10.70 -9.12 6.49
N ARG A 330 9.66 -9.02 5.67
CA ARG A 330 8.28 -8.76 6.09
C ARG A 330 7.37 -9.93 5.78
N HIS A 331 6.47 -10.22 6.71
CA HIS A 331 5.48 -11.31 6.62
C HIS A 331 4.04 -10.80 6.44
N ASP A 332 3.83 -9.48 6.48
CA ASP A 332 2.54 -8.80 6.35
C ASP A 332 2.31 -8.21 4.95
N LEU A 333 3.12 -8.61 3.96
CA LEU A 333 2.87 -8.30 2.55
C LEU A 333 1.91 -9.35 1.97
N GLU A 334 0.80 -8.89 1.40
CA GLU A 334 -0.18 -9.72 0.70
C GLU A 334 0.03 -9.64 -0.82
N GLN A 335 -0.55 -10.55 -1.61
CA GLN A 335 -0.53 -10.50 -3.08
C GLN A 335 0.90 -10.51 -3.67
N VAL A 336 1.81 -11.26 -3.04
CA VAL A 336 3.23 -11.28 -3.44
C VAL A 336 3.46 -12.19 -4.64
N TYR A 337 2.88 -13.39 -4.64
CA TYR A 337 3.21 -14.47 -5.60
C TYR A 337 2.03 -14.98 -6.43
N ASP A 338 0.80 -14.62 -6.07
CA ASP A 338 -0.44 -15.30 -6.47
C ASP A 338 -1.41 -14.39 -7.27
N THR A 339 -1.04 -13.13 -7.48
CA THR A 339 -1.94 -12.12 -8.04
C THR A 339 -1.41 -11.62 -9.38
N ALA A 340 -0.30 -10.90 -9.37
CA ALA A 340 0.31 -10.32 -10.56
C ALA A 340 1.82 -10.11 -10.37
N TRP A 341 2.57 -10.23 -11.47
CA TRP A 341 3.95 -9.76 -11.55
C TRP A 341 4.00 -8.27 -11.27
N GLN A 342 5.00 -7.82 -10.53
CA GLN A 342 5.06 -6.45 -10.02
C GLN A 342 6.21 -5.72 -10.71
N TRP A 343 5.88 -4.69 -11.49
CA TRP A 343 6.91 -3.86 -12.15
C TRP A 343 7.83 -3.24 -11.11
N THR A 344 9.13 -3.31 -11.37
CA THR A 344 10.16 -2.63 -10.59
C THR A 344 10.80 -1.50 -11.39
N ALA A 345 11.45 -0.57 -10.70
CA ALA A 345 12.27 0.47 -11.31
C ALA A 345 13.63 -0.06 -11.85
N SER A 346 13.91 -1.36 -11.72
CA SER A 346 15.19 -1.96 -12.13
C SER A 346 15.15 -2.41 -13.59
N ALA A 347 16.15 -1.97 -14.36
CA ALA A 347 16.43 -2.55 -15.67
C ALA A 347 16.91 -4.00 -15.51
N TYR A 348 16.57 -4.87 -16.47
CA TYR A 348 17.04 -6.24 -16.48
C TYR A 348 18.51 -6.29 -16.93
N THR A 349 19.41 -6.18 -15.95
CA THR A 349 20.85 -6.28 -16.13
C THR A 349 21.43 -7.48 -15.38
N ALA A 350 22.65 -7.87 -15.74
CA ALA A 350 23.41 -8.89 -15.03
C ALA A 350 23.67 -8.47 -13.59
N TYR A 351 23.54 -9.41 -12.64
CA TYR A 351 24.05 -9.20 -11.29
C TYR A 351 25.58 -9.16 -11.29
N PRO A 352 26.23 -8.44 -10.36
CA PRO A 352 27.68 -8.42 -10.24
C PRO A 352 28.25 -9.84 -10.10
N GLY A 353 29.10 -10.25 -11.04
CA GLY A 353 29.70 -11.59 -11.08
C GLY A 353 28.91 -12.64 -11.87
N PHE A 354 27.77 -12.29 -12.46
CA PHE A 354 27.03 -13.17 -13.37
C PHE A 354 27.93 -13.62 -14.53
N THR A 355 27.87 -14.92 -14.84
CA THR A 355 28.54 -15.56 -15.98
C THR A 355 27.55 -16.52 -16.63
N ALA A 356 27.30 -16.36 -17.93
CA ALA A 356 26.50 -17.31 -18.70
C ALA A 356 27.31 -18.59 -18.96
N ALA A 357 26.63 -19.73 -19.13
CA ALA A 357 27.27 -20.96 -19.57
C ALA A 357 27.83 -20.82 -21.01
N ASP A 358 28.90 -21.55 -21.32
CA ASP A 358 29.55 -21.51 -22.65
C ASP A 358 28.81 -22.37 -23.71
N ASP A 359 27.80 -23.13 -23.29
CA ASP A 359 27.00 -24.00 -24.18
C ASP A 359 25.73 -23.29 -24.67
N ALA A 360 24.92 -24.01 -25.46
CA ALA A 360 23.66 -23.47 -25.96
C ALA A 360 22.71 -23.04 -24.82
N VAL A 361 22.77 -23.66 -23.64
CA VAL A 361 21.94 -23.30 -22.49
C VAL A 361 22.30 -21.90 -21.97
N GLY A 362 23.54 -21.43 -22.16
CA GLY A 362 23.94 -20.05 -21.85
C GLY A 362 23.15 -18.95 -22.57
N GLU A 363 22.47 -19.28 -23.68
CA GLU A 363 21.59 -18.34 -24.38
C GLU A 363 20.25 -18.09 -23.67
N TYR A 364 19.93 -18.82 -22.59
CA TYR A 364 18.62 -18.79 -21.93
C TYR A 364 18.27 -17.38 -21.43
N ASN A 365 19.20 -16.70 -20.75
CA ASN A 365 18.93 -15.43 -20.09
C ASN A 365 19.87 -14.29 -20.48
N GLY A 366 21.19 -14.53 -20.54
CA GLY A 366 22.20 -13.47 -20.63
C GLY A 366 22.03 -12.52 -21.83
N LYS A 367 21.66 -13.06 -23.00
CA LYS A 367 21.48 -12.26 -24.23
C LYS A 367 20.29 -11.30 -24.20
N PHE A 368 19.40 -11.44 -23.21
CA PHE A 368 18.20 -10.62 -23.05
C PHE A 368 18.37 -9.46 -22.06
N MET A 369 19.55 -9.31 -21.45
CA MET A 369 19.85 -8.29 -20.43
C MET A 369 20.07 -6.88 -21.02
N SER A 370 19.14 -6.42 -21.86
CA SER A 370 19.12 -5.07 -22.45
C SER A 370 17.72 -4.68 -22.91
N GLY A 371 17.32 -3.42 -22.67
CA GLY A 371 16.06 -2.86 -23.15
C GLY A 371 14.79 -3.46 -22.52
N GLN A 372 14.92 -4.06 -21.34
CA GLN A 372 13.84 -4.70 -20.59
C GLN A 372 13.88 -4.28 -19.12
N MET A 373 12.72 -4.34 -18.47
CA MET A 373 12.55 -4.02 -17.05
C MET A 373 12.22 -5.29 -16.27
N VAL A 374 12.64 -5.34 -15.01
CA VAL A 374 12.43 -6.49 -14.13
C VAL A 374 11.04 -6.43 -13.49
N LEU A 375 10.38 -7.58 -13.42
CA LEU A 375 9.19 -7.82 -12.60
C LEU A 375 9.48 -8.89 -11.55
N ARG A 376 8.86 -8.76 -10.39
CA ARG A 376 9.03 -9.69 -9.25
C ARG A 376 7.70 -10.24 -8.76
N GLY A 377 7.79 -11.28 -7.93
CA GLY A 377 6.62 -11.96 -7.37
C GLY A 377 6.21 -13.17 -8.21
N GLY A 378 4.98 -13.12 -8.70
CA GLY A 378 4.33 -14.13 -9.52
C GLY A 378 2.91 -13.67 -9.82
N ALA A 379 2.30 -14.25 -10.83
CA ALA A 379 0.92 -14.00 -11.19
C ALA A 379 0.01 -15.14 -10.71
N SER A 380 -1.30 -14.90 -10.74
CA SER A 380 -2.27 -15.99 -10.57
C SER A 380 -1.94 -17.17 -11.50
N VAL A 381 -1.69 -16.90 -12.79
CA VAL A 381 -1.36 -17.94 -13.76
C VAL A 381 -0.01 -18.65 -13.53
N THR A 382 0.84 -18.16 -12.64
CA THR A 382 2.16 -18.76 -12.36
C THR A 382 2.00 -20.11 -11.63
N PRO A 383 2.72 -21.18 -12.05
CA PRO A 383 2.62 -22.47 -11.39
C PRO A 383 3.05 -22.44 -9.91
N PRO A 384 2.32 -23.13 -9.00
CA PRO A 384 2.69 -23.21 -7.60
C PRO A 384 4.13 -23.72 -7.39
N GLY A 385 4.88 -23.01 -6.55
CA GLY A 385 6.28 -23.33 -6.24
C GLY A 385 7.31 -22.89 -7.29
N HIS A 386 6.89 -22.24 -8.38
CA HIS A 386 7.82 -21.68 -9.38
C HIS A 386 8.41 -20.34 -8.93
N SER A 387 7.59 -19.50 -8.31
CA SER A 387 7.98 -18.19 -7.79
C SER A 387 8.84 -18.31 -6.52
N ARG A 388 9.77 -17.38 -6.36
CA ARG A 388 10.67 -17.27 -5.19
C ARG A 388 11.13 -15.82 -5.03
N PRO A 389 11.60 -15.41 -3.83
CA PRO A 389 12.06 -14.04 -3.61
C PRO A 389 13.16 -13.59 -4.57
N SER A 390 14.00 -14.48 -5.11
CA SER A 390 15.07 -14.13 -6.06
C SER A 390 14.62 -14.14 -7.54
N TYR A 391 13.43 -14.63 -7.87
CA TYR A 391 12.99 -14.84 -9.26
C TYR A 391 12.90 -13.53 -10.03
N ARG A 392 13.57 -13.42 -11.18
CA ARG A 392 13.59 -12.22 -12.03
C ARG A 392 12.87 -12.50 -13.34
N ASN A 393 11.60 -12.08 -13.42
CA ASN A 393 10.91 -12.01 -14.71
C ASN A 393 11.28 -10.71 -15.42
N PHE A 394 11.18 -10.66 -16.74
CA PHE A 394 11.58 -9.50 -17.52
C PHE A 394 10.79 -9.36 -18.80
N TYR A 395 10.38 -8.12 -19.10
CA TYR A 395 9.68 -7.77 -20.34
C TYR A 395 10.10 -6.39 -20.81
N ARG A 396 9.83 -6.06 -22.08
CA ARG A 396 10.00 -4.69 -22.58
C ARG A 396 8.98 -3.77 -21.93
N PRO A 397 9.35 -2.51 -21.65
CA PRO A 397 8.53 -1.62 -20.85
C PRO A 397 7.14 -1.31 -21.43
N GLY A 398 6.95 -1.38 -22.75
CA GLY A 398 5.66 -1.14 -23.41
C GLY A 398 4.74 -2.37 -23.53
N GLN A 399 5.18 -3.56 -23.15
CA GLN A 399 4.39 -4.78 -23.27
C GLN A 399 3.33 -4.87 -22.14
N ARG A 400 2.14 -5.40 -22.46
CA ARG A 400 0.94 -5.31 -21.58
C ARG A 400 0.15 -6.61 -21.40
N TRP A 401 0.34 -7.62 -22.26
CA TRP A 401 -0.50 -8.84 -22.22
C TRP A 401 -0.23 -9.75 -21.03
N MET A 402 0.94 -9.62 -20.41
CA MET A 402 1.29 -10.34 -19.21
C MET A 402 0.42 -9.91 -18.03
N PHE A 403 0.31 -10.76 -17.01
CA PHE A 403 -0.34 -10.41 -15.74
C PHE A 403 0.58 -9.52 -14.89
N ALA A 404 0.87 -8.31 -15.38
CA ALA A 404 1.66 -7.31 -14.68
C ALA A 404 0.75 -6.28 -14.00
N GLY A 405 1.01 -6.03 -12.71
CA GLY A 405 0.37 -5.03 -11.87
C GLY A 405 1.40 -4.12 -11.19
N VAL A 406 0.96 -3.40 -10.16
CA VAL A 406 1.74 -2.34 -9.53
C VAL A 406 1.75 -2.47 -8.02
N ARG A 407 2.93 -2.47 -7.42
CA ARG A 407 3.14 -2.25 -5.99
C ARG A 407 3.89 -0.94 -5.80
N LEU A 408 3.37 -0.06 -4.95
CA LEU A 408 3.98 1.25 -4.73
C LEU A 408 5.07 1.18 -3.66
N ALA A 409 6.13 1.94 -3.87
CA ALA A 409 7.13 2.28 -2.87
C ALA A 409 7.16 3.80 -2.67
N ARG A 410 7.64 4.22 -1.50
CA ARG A 410 7.99 5.60 -1.19
C ARG A 410 9.37 5.61 -0.56
N ALA A 411 10.19 6.60 -0.88
CA ALA A 411 11.30 6.91 0.01
C ALA A 411 10.69 7.31 1.36
N LEU A 412 11.38 7.02 2.47
CA LEU A 412 11.08 7.78 3.69
C LEU A 412 11.54 9.21 3.40
N ALA A 413 10.59 10.05 3.01
CA ALA A 413 10.83 11.47 2.91
C ALA A 413 11.38 11.94 4.26
N ARG A 414 12.26 12.94 4.25
CA ARG A 414 12.44 13.74 5.47
C ARG A 414 11.03 14.20 5.86
N ALA A 415 10.64 14.07 7.13
CA ALA A 415 9.27 14.30 7.60
C ALA A 415 8.62 15.57 6.98
N ASP A 416 9.43 16.61 6.78
CA ASP A 416 9.11 17.88 6.15
C ASP A 416 8.45 17.78 4.75
N ASP A 417 8.86 16.83 3.88
CA ASP A 417 8.34 16.72 2.50
C ASP A 417 6.96 16.05 2.46
N ASP A 418 6.74 15.03 3.29
CA ASP A 418 5.42 14.35 3.40
C ASP A 418 4.40 15.27 4.07
N GLU A 419 4.81 16.00 5.11
CA GLU A 419 3.96 17.01 5.76
C GLU A 419 3.57 18.12 4.77
N ARG A 420 4.53 18.63 3.99
CA ARG A 420 4.26 19.66 2.98
C ARG A 420 3.32 19.17 1.88
N GLN A 421 3.46 17.93 1.40
CA GLN A 421 2.56 17.37 0.40
C GLN A 421 1.17 17.11 0.95
N ALA A 422 1.06 16.64 2.21
CA ALA A 422 -0.23 16.53 2.89
C ALA A 422 -0.89 17.90 3.06
N PHE A 423 -0.11 18.89 3.51
CA PHE A 423 -0.56 20.27 3.66
C PHE A 423 -1.06 20.85 2.33
N LEU A 424 -0.34 20.61 1.23
CA LEU A 424 -0.79 21.01 -0.10
C LEU A 424 -2.13 20.37 -0.48
N ARG A 425 -2.25 19.04 -0.36
CA ARG A 425 -3.48 18.32 -0.73
C ARG A 425 -4.68 18.79 0.09
N ASP A 426 -4.52 18.89 1.40
CA ASP A 426 -5.60 19.27 2.31
C ASP A 426 -6.02 20.74 2.08
N THR A 427 -5.05 21.63 1.79
CA THR A 427 -5.33 23.04 1.43
C THR A 427 -6.12 23.14 0.12
N LEU A 428 -5.70 22.43 -0.93
CA LEU A 428 -6.40 22.46 -2.23
C LEU A 428 -7.81 21.85 -2.12
N ALA A 429 -7.95 20.75 -1.37
CA ALA A 429 -9.25 20.12 -1.13
C ALA A 429 -10.19 21.07 -0.37
N GLY A 430 -9.70 21.70 0.70
CA GLY A 430 -10.48 22.63 1.53
C GLY A 430 -10.89 23.92 0.82
N LEU A 431 -10.09 24.40 -0.15
CA LEU A 431 -10.46 25.56 -0.98
C LEU A 431 -11.42 25.21 -2.12
N SER A 432 -11.54 23.93 -2.47
CA SER A 432 -12.40 23.44 -3.55
C SER A 432 -13.85 23.18 -3.12
N THR A 433 -14.15 23.25 -1.82
CA THR A 433 -15.51 23.05 -1.30
C THR A 433 -16.33 24.34 -1.31
N PRO A 434 -17.68 24.27 -1.47
CA PRO A 434 -18.52 25.47 -1.46
C PRO A 434 -18.43 26.29 -0.17
N GLN A 435 -18.39 25.62 0.99
CA GLN A 435 -17.91 26.22 2.23
C GLN A 435 -16.43 25.88 2.33
N LYS A 436 -15.57 26.87 2.09
CA LYS A 436 -14.12 26.68 2.17
C LYS A 436 -13.72 26.36 3.61
N THR A 437 -12.72 25.51 3.78
CA THR A 437 -12.25 25.07 5.10
C THR A 437 -10.75 24.84 5.14
N PHE A 438 -10.15 25.02 6.32
CA PHE A 438 -8.81 24.53 6.62
C PHE A 438 -8.84 23.64 7.86
N SER A 439 -7.97 22.64 7.88
CA SER A 439 -7.78 21.81 9.07
C SER A 439 -6.98 22.58 10.13
N PRO A 440 -7.46 22.65 11.38
CA PRO A 440 -6.76 23.37 12.46
C PRO A 440 -5.40 22.75 12.80
N LYS A 441 -5.12 21.49 12.38
CA LYS A 441 -3.80 20.86 12.58
C LYS A 441 -2.66 21.65 11.92
N TYR A 442 -2.95 22.46 10.91
CA TYR A 442 -1.93 23.28 10.22
C TYR A 442 -1.62 24.60 10.91
N PHE A 443 -2.31 24.93 12.01
CA PHE A 443 -2.20 26.21 12.69
C PHE A 443 -1.00 26.25 13.64
N TYR A 444 -0.44 25.08 13.98
CA TYR A 444 0.59 24.93 14.99
C TYR A 444 2.00 24.81 14.39
N ASP A 445 2.30 25.62 13.37
CA ASP A 445 3.71 25.86 13.00
C ASP A 445 4.42 26.64 14.12
N GLY A 446 5.74 26.84 14.04
CA GLY A 446 6.48 27.49 15.12
C GLY A 446 5.91 28.87 15.53
N ALA A 447 5.44 29.67 14.57
CA ALA A 447 4.81 30.95 14.83
C ALA A 447 3.41 30.80 15.43
N GLY A 448 2.60 29.89 14.90
CA GLY A 448 1.26 29.62 15.39
C GLY A 448 1.23 29.04 16.80
N SER A 449 2.17 28.15 17.14
CA SER A 449 2.33 27.64 18.51
C SER A 449 2.67 28.76 19.50
N ALA A 450 3.56 29.69 19.14
CA ALA A 450 3.86 30.85 19.98
C ALA A 450 2.65 31.79 20.14
N LEU A 451 1.86 31.98 19.08
CA LEU A 451 0.61 32.74 19.14
C LEU A 451 -0.41 32.05 20.05
N PHE A 452 -0.53 30.73 20.01
CA PHE A 452 -1.41 29.99 20.91
C PHE A 452 -0.96 30.07 22.38
N GLU A 453 0.35 30.04 22.65
CA GLU A 453 0.88 30.30 23.99
C GLU A 453 0.50 31.70 24.47
N ALA A 454 0.62 32.72 23.61
CA ALA A 454 0.18 34.08 23.93
C ALA A 454 -1.34 34.16 24.16
N ILE A 455 -2.17 33.45 23.39
CA ILE A 455 -3.62 33.32 23.64
C ILE A 455 -3.86 32.81 25.06
N CYS A 456 -3.13 31.78 25.50
CA CYS A 456 -3.27 31.19 26.83
C CYS A 456 -2.96 32.17 27.98
N GLU A 457 -2.21 33.24 27.71
CA GLU A 457 -1.87 34.29 28.69
C GLU A 457 -2.88 35.44 28.70
N THR A 458 -3.74 35.56 27.67
CA THR A 458 -4.76 36.60 27.61
C THR A 458 -5.73 36.50 28.80
N PRO A 459 -6.22 37.64 29.34
CA PRO A 459 -7.23 37.64 30.40
C PRO A 459 -8.48 36.81 30.05
N GLU A 460 -8.91 36.89 28.80
CA GLU A 460 -10.12 36.32 28.23
C GLU A 460 -10.05 34.79 28.05
N TYR A 461 -8.88 34.23 27.67
CA TYR A 461 -8.73 32.78 27.47
C TYR A 461 -8.60 32.02 28.80
N TYR A 462 -9.73 31.80 29.45
CA TYR A 462 -9.81 31.06 30.70
C TYR A 462 -9.44 29.55 30.63
N PRO A 463 -9.63 28.77 29.52
CA PRO A 463 -9.58 27.31 29.58
C PRO A 463 -8.30 26.76 30.21
N THR A 464 -7.13 27.27 29.78
CA THR A 464 -5.83 26.83 30.28
C THR A 464 -5.67 27.09 31.78
N ARG A 465 -6.03 28.29 32.26
CA ARG A 465 -5.90 28.64 33.68
C ARG A 465 -6.86 27.85 34.55
N THR A 466 -8.11 27.71 34.11
CA THR A 466 -9.15 27.02 34.88
C THR A 466 -8.87 25.53 34.98
N GLU A 467 -8.44 24.89 33.89
CA GLU A 467 -8.01 23.49 33.93
C GLU A 467 -6.81 23.30 34.86
N THR A 468 -5.80 24.16 34.76
CA THR A 468 -4.60 24.08 35.61
C THR A 468 -4.94 24.18 37.10
N GLY A 469 -5.82 25.13 37.47
CA GLY A 469 -6.32 25.27 38.84
C GLY A 469 -7.11 24.06 39.33
N LEU A 470 -7.93 23.46 38.45
CA LEU A 470 -8.67 22.23 38.74
C LEU A 470 -7.71 21.05 38.94
N LEU A 471 -6.77 20.82 38.02
CA LEU A 471 -5.77 19.77 38.09
C LEU A 471 -4.94 19.84 39.38
N HIS A 472 -4.58 21.04 39.84
CA HIS A 472 -3.85 21.21 41.09
C HIS A 472 -4.63 20.69 42.31
N THR A 473 -5.97 20.72 42.25
CA THR A 473 -6.85 20.22 43.30
C THR A 473 -7.09 18.72 43.17
N ILE A 474 -7.23 18.20 41.95
CA ILE A 474 -7.67 16.81 41.70
C ILE A 474 -6.51 15.83 41.43
N ALA A 475 -5.28 16.32 41.21
CA ALA A 475 -4.12 15.48 40.90
C ALA A 475 -3.90 14.32 41.89
N PRO A 476 -4.07 14.48 43.23
CA PRO A 476 -3.96 13.36 44.16
C PRO A 476 -5.00 12.26 43.91
N ALA A 477 -6.23 12.64 43.53
CA ALA A 477 -7.30 11.68 43.23
C ALA A 477 -7.04 10.96 41.89
N LEU A 478 -6.55 11.69 40.87
CA LEU A 478 -6.15 11.10 39.59
C LEU A 478 -4.97 10.12 39.78
N ALA A 479 -3.95 10.51 40.54
CA ALA A 479 -2.78 9.67 40.83
C ALA A 479 -3.16 8.36 41.56
N ALA A 480 -4.13 8.42 42.48
CA ALA A 480 -4.65 7.23 43.16
C ALA A 480 -5.37 6.26 42.20
N ALA A 481 -5.97 6.77 41.12
CA ALA A 481 -6.63 5.96 40.11
C ALA A 481 -5.65 5.39 39.05
N ILE A 482 -4.43 5.92 38.94
CA ILE A 482 -3.43 5.42 38.00
C ILE A 482 -2.69 4.23 38.63
N PRO A 483 -2.57 3.06 37.96
CA PRO A 483 -1.78 1.95 38.46
C PRO A 483 -0.30 2.33 38.67
N ASP A 484 0.37 1.70 39.63
CA ASP A 484 1.83 1.80 39.72
C ASP A 484 2.49 1.13 38.50
N ASP A 485 3.68 1.59 38.12
CA ASP A 485 4.42 1.12 36.94
C ASP A 485 3.67 1.32 35.61
N ALA A 486 2.67 2.21 35.59
CA ALA A 486 1.93 2.55 34.38
C ALA A 486 2.73 3.48 33.45
N VAL A 487 2.36 3.46 32.17
CA VAL A 487 2.77 4.41 31.15
C VAL A 487 1.70 5.49 31.05
N LEU A 488 2.10 6.76 31.19
CA LEU A 488 1.23 7.90 30.94
C LEU A 488 1.43 8.36 29.49
N LEU A 489 0.41 8.14 28.65
CA LEU A 489 0.40 8.54 27.24
C LEU A 489 -0.35 9.86 27.09
N GLU A 490 0.33 10.94 26.73
CA GLU A 490 -0.32 12.25 26.54
C GLU A 490 -0.54 12.57 25.08
N LEU A 491 -1.78 12.90 24.73
CA LEU A 491 -2.19 13.27 23.37
C LEU A 491 -2.15 14.80 23.23
N GLY A 492 -1.34 15.33 22.32
CA GLY A 492 -1.22 16.78 22.10
C GLY A 492 -0.51 17.48 23.26
N SER A 493 0.70 17.03 23.58
CA SER A 493 1.40 17.39 24.83
C SER A 493 1.88 18.84 24.96
N GLY A 494 2.02 19.58 23.85
CA GLY A 494 2.45 20.98 23.85
C GLY A 494 3.67 21.24 24.77
N ALA A 495 3.60 22.29 25.60
CA ALA A 495 4.64 22.64 26.57
C ALA A 495 4.72 21.73 27.82
N SER A 496 3.71 20.87 28.03
CA SER A 496 3.61 19.86 29.10
C SER A 496 3.59 20.37 30.56
N ASP A 497 3.35 21.66 30.80
CA ASP A 497 3.32 22.21 32.17
C ASP A 497 2.20 21.64 33.03
N LYS A 498 1.01 21.41 32.45
CA LYS A 498 -0.13 20.80 33.15
C LYS A 498 0.17 19.36 33.58
N THR A 499 0.91 18.64 32.76
CA THR A 499 1.24 17.23 32.97
C THR A 499 2.14 17.04 34.18
N ARG A 500 3.00 18.02 34.47
CA ARG A 500 3.86 18.01 35.66
C ARG A 500 3.07 17.86 36.96
N LEU A 501 1.87 18.45 37.04
CA LEU A 501 0.99 18.28 38.21
C LEU A 501 0.63 16.81 38.47
N LEU A 502 0.45 16.03 37.40
CA LEU A 502 0.15 14.60 37.49
C LEU A 502 1.41 13.75 37.69
N LEU A 503 2.53 14.12 37.06
CA LEU A 503 3.83 13.46 37.27
C LEU A 503 4.31 13.61 38.72
N ASP A 504 4.18 14.81 39.29
CA ASP A 504 4.53 15.11 40.68
C ASP A 504 3.65 14.32 41.66
N ALA A 505 2.35 14.18 41.34
CA ALA A 505 1.41 13.41 42.16
C ALA A 505 1.59 11.88 42.02
N LYS A 506 2.19 11.38 40.93
CA LYS A 506 2.40 9.95 40.65
C LYS A 506 3.87 9.63 40.30
N PRO A 507 4.79 9.68 41.27
CA PRO A 507 6.21 9.37 41.04
C PRO A 507 6.48 7.89 40.70
N SER A 508 5.49 7.00 40.87
CA SER A 508 5.59 5.56 40.57
C SER A 508 5.28 5.19 39.12
N LEU A 509 5.15 6.17 38.21
CA LEU A 509 5.03 5.90 36.77
C LEU A 509 6.30 5.24 36.22
N ALA A 510 6.13 4.31 35.29
CA ALA A 510 7.24 3.68 34.58
C ALA A 510 7.81 4.60 33.51
N ALA A 511 6.91 5.25 32.76
CA ALA A 511 7.25 6.07 31.62
C ALA A 511 6.18 7.13 31.35
N TYR A 512 6.63 8.19 30.69
CA TYR A 512 5.80 9.23 30.11
C TYR A 512 6.07 9.31 28.61
N VAL A 513 4.99 9.24 27.82
CA VAL A 513 5.03 9.25 26.36
C VAL A 513 4.27 10.49 25.89
N PRO A 514 4.96 11.65 25.71
CA PRO A 514 4.35 12.81 25.08
C PRO A 514 4.20 12.59 23.58
N VAL A 515 3.02 12.89 23.05
CA VAL A 515 2.72 12.82 21.62
C VAL A 515 2.33 14.19 21.10
N ASP A 516 3.03 14.64 20.06
CA ASP A 516 2.73 15.90 19.39
C ASP A 516 3.01 15.80 17.88
N ILE A 517 2.33 16.65 17.09
CA ILE A 517 2.60 16.76 15.66
C ILE A 517 3.84 17.62 15.41
N SER A 518 4.18 18.53 16.33
CA SER A 518 5.34 19.43 16.23
C SER A 518 6.61 18.79 16.82
N PRO A 519 7.64 18.50 16.01
CA PRO A 519 8.90 17.96 16.52
C PRO A 519 9.62 18.93 17.48
N ASP A 520 9.61 20.23 17.15
CA ASP A 520 10.33 21.26 17.90
C ASP A 520 9.74 21.46 19.31
N ALA A 521 8.40 21.57 19.40
CA ALA A 521 7.71 21.70 20.68
C ALA A 521 7.95 20.45 21.56
N LEU A 522 7.87 19.26 20.94
CA LEU A 522 8.03 17.99 21.63
C LEU A 522 9.46 17.78 22.15
N GLN A 523 10.48 18.12 21.36
CA GLN A 523 11.87 17.98 21.77
C GLN A 523 12.21 18.91 22.94
N GLY A 524 11.80 20.18 22.85
CA GLY A 524 12.02 21.16 23.92
C GLY A 524 11.34 20.75 25.23
N ALA A 525 10.10 20.26 25.17
CA ALA A 525 9.38 19.75 26.35
C ALA A 525 10.06 18.51 26.94
N ALA A 526 10.44 17.53 26.10
CA ALA A 526 11.09 16.30 26.54
C ALA A 526 12.44 16.55 27.24
N GLU A 527 13.25 17.49 26.75
CA GLU A 527 14.53 17.86 27.38
C GLU A 527 14.34 18.47 28.77
N ARG A 528 13.39 19.42 28.91
CA ARG A 528 13.04 20.01 30.21
C ARG A 528 12.56 18.96 31.20
N LEU A 529 11.68 18.06 30.76
CA LEU A 529 11.13 16.99 31.60
C LEU A 529 12.20 15.96 32.00
N ARG A 530 13.13 15.59 31.10
CA ARG A 530 14.24 14.67 31.44
C ARG A 530 15.15 15.25 32.52
N SER A 531 15.36 16.57 32.50
CA SER A 531 16.10 17.25 33.56
C SER A 531 15.35 17.29 34.88
N ALA A 532 14.02 17.43 34.86
CA ALA A 532 13.19 17.52 36.06
C ALA A 532 12.87 16.16 36.69
N TYR A 533 12.77 15.10 35.88
CA TYR A 533 12.37 13.74 36.28
C TYR A 533 13.41 12.69 35.82
N PRO A 534 14.63 12.68 36.38
CA PRO A 534 15.73 11.83 35.90
C PRO A 534 15.46 10.32 36.07
N SER A 535 14.53 9.93 36.94
CA SER A 535 14.14 8.53 37.16
C SER A 535 12.96 8.07 36.31
N LEU A 536 12.30 8.97 35.56
CA LEU A 536 11.15 8.68 34.71
C LEU A 536 11.60 8.50 33.26
N ALA A 537 11.23 7.39 32.62
CA ALA A 537 11.51 7.21 31.21
C ALA A 537 10.63 8.15 30.36
N ILE A 538 11.24 9.09 29.64
CA ILE A 538 10.52 10.04 28.77
C ILE A 538 10.79 9.68 27.31
N VAL A 539 9.74 9.19 26.63
CA VAL A 539 9.79 8.63 25.29
C VAL A 539 8.90 9.45 24.35
N PRO A 540 9.41 10.54 23.74
CA PRO A 540 8.63 11.39 22.86
C PRO A 540 8.29 10.68 21.55
N VAL A 541 7.06 10.88 21.06
CA VAL A 541 6.56 10.35 19.78
C VAL A 541 6.03 11.50 18.93
N VAL A 542 6.66 11.75 17.78
CA VAL A 542 6.13 12.68 16.77
C VAL A 542 5.09 11.94 15.96
N ALA A 543 3.81 12.29 16.14
CA ALA A 543 2.71 11.64 15.43
C ALA A 543 1.45 12.51 15.37
N ASP A 544 0.68 12.34 14.31
CA ASP A 544 -0.72 12.76 14.28
C ASP A 544 -1.55 11.76 15.10
N PHE A 545 -1.96 12.18 16.30
CA PHE A 545 -2.71 11.34 17.23
C PHE A 545 -4.10 10.93 16.71
N THR A 546 -4.60 11.57 15.64
CA THR A 546 -5.88 11.21 15.00
C THR A 546 -5.75 9.98 14.09
N GLN A 547 -4.59 9.77 13.46
CA GLN A 547 -4.24 8.53 12.73
C GLN A 547 -3.86 7.41 13.70
N GLY A 548 -3.56 7.82 14.93
CA GLY A 548 -3.42 6.96 16.07
C GLY A 548 -1.98 6.57 16.37
N ILE A 549 -1.75 6.16 17.62
CA ILE A 549 -0.42 6.09 18.24
C ILE A 549 -0.20 4.71 18.84
N ASP A 550 0.88 4.05 18.44
CA ASP A 550 1.31 2.82 19.09
C ASP A 550 2.22 3.13 20.28
N VAL A 551 2.06 2.36 21.35
CA VAL A 551 2.95 2.45 22.52
C VAL A 551 4.29 1.84 22.10
N PRO A 552 5.43 2.54 22.30
CA PRO A 552 6.74 2.02 21.91
C PRO A 552 6.99 0.62 22.47
N ASP A 553 7.52 -0.30 21.65
CA ASP A 553 7.73 -1.72 22.01
C ASP A 553 8.53 -1.91 23.30
N ALA A 554 9.45 -0.98 23.60
CA ALA A 554 10.23 -0.94 24.84
C ALA A 554 9.37 -0.84 26.11
N LEU A 555 8.10 -0.46 25.99
CA LEU A 555 7.14 -0.28 27.07
C LEU A 555 6.00 -1.34 27.03
N ALA A 556 6.12 -2.34 26.16
CA ALA A 556 5.11 -3.39 26.00
C ALA A 556 4.87 -4.16 27.32
N GLY A 557 3.62 -4.49 27.60
CA GLY A 557 3.21 -5.27 28.78
C GLY A 557 2.94 -4.45 30.06
N LYS A 558 3.20 -3.13 30.05
CA LYS A 558 2.86 -2.23 31.16
C LYS A 558 1.41 -1.71 31.03
N PRO A 559 0.70 -1.39 32.13
CA PRO A 559 -0.59 -0.71 32.08
C PRO A 559 -0.44 0.67 31.45
N VAL A 560 -1.37 1.08 30.59
CA VAL A 560 -1.29 2.38 29.91
C VAL A 560 -2.52 3.23 30.26
N VAL A 561 -2.29 4.48 30.65
CA VAL A 561 -3.32 5.48 30.91
C VAL A 561 -3.14 6.61 29.90
N ALA A 562 -4.19 6.90 29.13
CA ALA A 562 -4.17 8.06 28.25
C ALA A 562 -4.55 9.33 29.03
N PHE A 563 -3.91 10.43 28.69
CA PHE A 563 -4.17 11.76 29.20
C PHE A 563 -4.35 12.70 28.00
N PHE A 564 -5.51 13.36 27.94
CA PHE A 564 -5.82 14.33 26.90
C PHE A 564 -6.31 15.62 27.54
N PRO A 565 -5.37 16.43 28.06
CA PRO A 565 -5.69 17.69 28.72
C PRO A 565 -6.11 18.75 27.70
N GLY A 566 -6.68 19.84 28.21
CA GLY A 566 -7.21 20.93 27.43
C GLY A 566 -8.59 20.63 26.88
N SER A 567 -9.12 21.56 26.08
CA SER A 567 -10.42 21.44 25.44
C SER A 567 -10.37 20.82 24.06
N THR A 568 -9.25 20.21 23.67
CA THR A 568 -8.96 19.74 22.31
C THR A 568 -9.96 18.69 21.81
N ILE A 569 -10.57 17.91 22.71
CA ILE A 569 -11.67 16.99 22.34
C ILE A 569 -12.85 17.73 21.70
N GLY A 570 -13.06 19.00 22.07
CA GLY A 570 -14.08 19.86 21.49
C GLY A 570 -13.78 20.31 20.06
N ASN A 571 -12.56 20.13 19.56
CA ASN A 571 -12.20 20.56 18.22
C ASN A 571 -12.71 19.62 17.12
N PHE A 572 -13.11 18.42 17.51
CA PHE A 572 -13.63 17.38 16.63
C PHE A 572 -15.15 17.49 16.49
N GLU A 573 -15.69 17.11 15.33
CA GLU A 573 -17.11 16.82 15.22
C GLU A 573 -17.50 15.66 16.15
N PRO A 574 -18.76 15.58 16.64
CA PRO A 574 -19.15 14.58 17.62
C PRO A 574 -18.92 13.12 17.20
N HIS A 575 -18.87 12.83 15.90
CA HIS A 575 -18.55 11.49 15.39
C HIS A 575 -17.04 11.22 15.38
N GLU A 576 -16.23 12.22 15.01
CA GLU A 576 -14.77 12.15 15.03
C GLU A 576 -14.23 12.00 16.45
N ALA A 577 -14.80 12.74 17.42
CA ALA A 577 -14.46 12.59 18.84
C ALA A 577 -14.73 11.16 19.35
N VAL A 578 -15.88 10.57 18.96
CA VAL A 578 -16.21 9.18 19.29
C VAL A 578 -15.20 8.21 18.67
N ASP A 579 -14.81 8.42 17.42
CA ASP A 579 -13.87 7.55 16.73
C ASP A 579 -12.45 7.64 17.31
N LEU A 580 -12.00 8.85 17.68
CA LEU A 580 -10.77 9.05 18.44
C LEU A 580 -10.81 8.28 19.77
N MET A 581 -11.85 8.47 20.57
CA MET A 581 -12.01 7.79 21.86
C MET A 581 -12.08 6.26 21.69
N ARG A 582 -12.70 5.75 20.62
CA ARG A 582 -12.70 4.31 20.29
C ARG A 582 -11.32 3.81 19.90
N ALA A 583 -10.57 4.60 19.12
CA ALA A 583 -9.21 4.26 18.72
C ALA A 583 -8.28 4.16 19.94
N VAL A 584 -8.37 5.13 20.87
CA VAL A 584 -7.67 5.07 22.15
C VAL A 584 -8.05 3.79 22.89
N ARG A 585 -9.35 3.50 23.04
CA ARG A 585 -9.82 2.30 23.75
C ARG A 585 -9.27 0.99 23.17
N ARG A 586 -9.32 0.85 21.83
CA ARG A 586 -8.84 -0.34 21.13
C ARG A 586 -7.36 -0.57 21.37
N ARG A 587 -6.57 0.50 21.41
CA ARG A 587 -5.12 0.40 21.62
C ARG A 587 -4.73 0.10 23.06
N LEU A 588 -5.41 0.73 24.02
CA LEU A 588 -5.09 0.55 25.43
C LEU A 588 -5.61 -0.78 26.01
N GLY A 589 -6.61 -1.40 25.37
CA GLY A 589 -7.12 -2.71 25.75
C GLY A 589 -8.06 -2.71 26.97
N ALA A 590 -8.28 -3.90 27.53
CA ALA A 590 -9.24 -4.10 28.62
C ALA A 590 -8.73 -3.49 29.95
N GLY A 591 -9.60 -2.75 30.65
CA GLY A 591 -9.24 -2.09 31.91
C GLY A 591 -8.49 -0.76 31.74
N ALA A 592 -8.35 -0.28 30.52
CA ALA A 592 -7.74 1.02 30.21
C ALA A 592 -8.48 2.17 30.90
N ARG A 593 -7.70 3.21 31.25
CA ARG A 593 -8.21 4.49 31.75
C ARG A 593 -7.84 5.62 30.79
N PHE A 594 -8.74 6.59 30.69
CA PHE A 594 -8.54 7.76 29.85
C PHE A 594 -8.98 9.02 30.61
N ILE A 595 -8.06 9.95 30.83
CA ILE A 595 -8.32 11.24 31.47
C ILE A 595 -8.50 12.27 30.36
N VAL A 596 -9.66 12.94 30.33
CA VAL A 596 -10.03 13.87 29.25
C VAL A 596 -10.48 15.20 29.82
N GLY A 597 -9.87 16.29 29.36
CA GLY A 597 -10.36 17.65 29.57
C GLY A 597 -11.46 18.00 28.57
N ALA A 598 -12.51 18.69 29.02
CA ALA A 598 -13.55 19.18 28.14
C ALA A 598 -14.14 20.50 28.65
N ASP A 599 -14.18 21.48 27.75
CA ASP A 599 -14.72 22.79 28.09
C ASP A 599 -16.25 22.77 28.17
N GLN A 600 -16.82 23.43 29.19
CA GLN A 600 -18.24 23.32 29.48
C GLN A 600 -19.08 24.41 28.79
N VAL A 601 -20.38 24.21 28.68
CA VAL A 601 -21.33 25.26 28.26
C VAL A 601 -21.38 26.35 29.34
N LYS A 602 -21.33 27.62 28.92
CA LYS A 602 -21.37 28.80 29.80
C LYS A 602 -21.83 30.05 29.01
N PRO A 603 -21.95 31.24 29.63
CA PRO A 603 -22.41 32.45 28.95
C PRO A 603 -21.66 32.76 27.65
N VAL A 604 -22.40 33.17 26.63
CA VAL A 604 -21.90 33.34 25.26
C VAL A 604 -20.85 34.46 25.15
N ASP A 605 -21.00 35.52 25.94
CA ASP A 605 -20.03 36.62 26.03
C ASP A 605 -18.66 36.15 26.53
N VAL A 606 -18.63 35.26 27.54
CA VAL A 606 -17.39 34.63 28.03
C VAL A 606 -16.78 33.72 26.97
N LEU A 607 -17.61 32.97 26.23
CA LEU A 607 -17.14 32.10 25.16
C LEU A 607 -16.59 32.91 23.97
N LEU A 608 -17.26 33.97 23.55
CA LEU A 608 -16.78 34.79 22.44
C LEU A 608 -15.49 35.52 22.80
N ALA A 609 -15.40 36.11 24.00
CA ALA A 609 -14.20 36.80 24.45
C ALA A 609 -12.96 35.87 24.45
N ALA A 610 -13.13 34.60 24.82
CA ALA A 610 -12.03 33.64 24.80
C ALA A 610 -11.50 33.34 23.38
N TYR A 611 -12.32 33.44 22.33
CA TYR A 611 -11.91 33.12 20.96
C TYR A 611 -11.82 34.34 20.05
N ASP A 612 -11.99 35.54 20.60
CA ASP A 612 -11.91 36.84 19.92
C ASP A 612 -11.42 37.88 20.94
N ASP A 613 -10.16 37.73 21.36
CA ASP A 613 -9.56 38.58 22.39
C ASP A 613 -9.37 40.03 21.89
N ALA A 614 -9.44 40.98 22.83
CA ALA A 614 -9.39 42.40 22.51
C ALA A 614 -8.02 42.85 21.95
N GLU A 615 -6.94 42.10 22.21
CA GLU A 615 -5.58 42.38 21.74
C GLU A 615 -5.34 41.87 20.31
N GLY A 616 -6.27 41.06 19.77
CA GLY A 616 -6.21 40.51 18.41
C GLY A 616 -5.21 39.37 18.24
N VAL A 617 -4.78 38.72 19.33
CA VAL A 617 -3.82 37.61 19.29
C VAL A 617 -4.44 36.38 18.60
N THR A 618 -5.70 36.07 18.90
CA THR A 618 -6.47 34.99 18.27
C THR A 618 -6.74 35.28 16.80
N ALA A 619 -6.94 36.56 16.44
CA ALA A 619 -7.05 36.97 15.05
C ALA A 619 -5.73 36.80 14.28
N ALA A 620 -4.58 37.06 14.92
CA ALA A 620 -3.27 36.79 14.35
C ALA A 620 -3.01 35.28 14.21
N PHE A 621 -3.36 34.48 15.23
CA PHE A 621 -3.28 33.01 15.20
C PHE A 621 -4.09 32.42 14.04
N ASN A 622 -5.35 32.83 13.89
CA ASN A 622 -6.21 32.33 12.82
C ASN A 622 -5.65 32.71 11.43
N ARG A 623 -5.16 33.94 11.25
CA ARG A 623 -4.56 34.40 9.98
C ARG A 623 -3.21 33.76 9.65
N ASN A 624 -2.49 33.25 10.64
CA ASN A 624 -1.17 32.65 10.45
C ASN A 624 -1.20 31.48 9.46
N VAL A 625 -2.31 30.73 9.36
CA VAL A 625 -2.43 29.66 8.36
C VAL A 625 -2.28 30.18 6.92
N LEU A 626 -2.77 31.39 6.62
CA LEU A 626 -2.61 32.01 5.30
C LEU A 626 -1.14 32.37 5.02
N VAL A 627 -0.44 32.87 6.05
CA VAL A 627 1.00 33.18 5.98
C VAL A 627 1.78 31.89 5.69
N ARG A 628 1.45 30.80 6.38
CA ARG A 628 2.06 29.48 6.18
C ARG A 628 1.81 28.95 4.77
N ILE A 629 0.57 29.02 4.28
CA ILE A 629 0.19 28.59 2.92
C ILE A 629 0.99 29.38 1.87
N ASN A 630 1.11 30.70 2.00
CA ASN A 630 1.93 31.53 1.10
C ASN A 630 3.40 31.08 1.11
N ARG A 631 3.98 30.87 2.30
CA ARG A 631 5.38 30.49 2.50
C ARG A 631 5.71 29.12 1.93
N GLU A 632 4.88 28.11 2.18
CA GLU A 632 5.21 26.69 1.93
C GLU A 632 4.63 26.14 0.63
N LEU A 633 3.47 26.65 0.20
CA LEU A 633 2.69 26.10 -0.91
C LEU A 633 2.71 27.00 -2.17
N GLY A 634 3.47 28.10 -2.12
CA GLY A 634 3.57 29.04 -3.25
C GLY A 634 2.24 29.70 -3.56
N ALA A 635 1.53 30.13 -2.52
CA ALA A 635 0.27 30.86 -2.65
C ALA A 635 0.46 32.38 -2.58
N ASP A 636 -0.59 33.12 -2.95
CA ASP A 636 -0.61 34.59 -3.02
C ASP A 636 -1.76 35.24 -2.21
N PHE A 637 -2.17 34.64 -1.08
CA PHE A 637 -3.17 35.25 -0.19
C PHE A 637 -2.74 36.66 0.27
N ASP A 638 -3.58 37.67 0.07
CA ASP A 638 -3.47 38.93 0.79
C ASP A 638 -4.05 38.76 2.20
N VAL A 639 -3.18 38.45 3.16
CA VAL A 639 -3.58 38.20 4.56
C VAL A 639 -4.30 39.40 5.19
N GLY A 640 -4.00 40.62 4.75
CA GLY A 640 -4.67 41.84 5.24
C GLY A 640 -6.11 41.98 4.77
N ALA A 641 -6.48 41.27 3.70
CA ALA A 641 -7.84 41.24 3.17
C ALA A 641 -8.75 40.22 3.87
N PHE A 642 -8.24 39.43 4.83
CA PHE A 642 -9.05 38.49 5.61
C PHE A 642 -9.21 38.96 7.07
N GLU A 643 -10.44 38.94 7.56
CA GLU A 643 -10.80 39.26 8.94
C GLU A 643 -11.09 37.99 9.75
N HIS A 644 -10.61 37.95 10.99
CA HIS A 644 -10.98 36.88 11.92
C HIS A 644 -12.40 37.08 12.40
N ARG A 645 -13.16 36.00 12.51
CA ARG A 645 -14.52 36.01 13.05
C ARG A 645 -14.80 34.77 13.90
N ALA A 646 -15.11 34.96 15.18
CA ALA A 646 -15.61 33.91 16.07
C ALA A 646 -17.15 33.97 16.16
N VAL A 647 -17.82 32.83 16.05
CA VAL A 647 -19.28 32.73 16.09
C VAL A 647 -19.71 31.63 17.06
N TRP A 648 -20.66 31.94 17.95
CA TRP A 648 -21.32 30.92 18.76
C TRP A 648 -22.46 30.27 17.97
N ASN A 649 -22.32 28.98 17.70
CA ASN A 649 -23.37 28.15 17.11
C ASN A 649 -24.13 27.42 18.22
N ALA A 650 -25.24 28.00 18.67
CA ALA A 650 -26.05 27.45 19.76
C ALA A 650 -26.65 26.07 19.44
N ALA A 651 -26.99 25.80 18.18
CA ALA A 651 -27.59 24.52 17.77
C ALA A 651 -26.60 23.35 17.88
N LYS A 652 -25.31 23.62 17.66
CA LYS A 652 -24.22 22.64 17.76
C LYS A 652 -23.43 22.76 19.06
N SER A 653 -23.75 23.73 19.92
CA SER A 653 -23.04 24.03 21.16
C SER A 653 -21.52 24.19 20.95
N ARG A 654 -21.12 25.07 20.02
CA ARG A 654 -19.70 25.28 19.69
C ARG A 654 -19.38 26.71 19.29
N ILE A 655 -18.13 27.10 19.51
CA ILE A 655 -17.52 28.24 18.81
C ILE A 655 -17.04 27.74 17.44
N GLU A 656 -17.30 28.54 16.40
CA GLU A 656 -16.76 28.37 15.05
C GLU A 656 -15.84 29.55 14.77
N MET A 657 -14.61 29.29 14.32
CA MET A 657 -13.69 30.34 13.87
C MET A 657 -13.64 30.38 12.35
N HIS A 658 -13.65 31.58 11.81
CA HIS A 658 -13.65 31.83 10.38
C HIS A 658 -12.63 32.89 9.99
N LEU A 659 -12.13 32.80 8.76
CA LEU A 659 -11.46 33.88 8.06
C LEU A 659 -12.39 34.40 6.97
N GLU A 660 -12.88 35.62 7.12
CA GLU A 660 -13.82 36.26 6.19
C GLU A 660 -13.07 37.16 5.20
N SER A 661 -13.28 36.97 3.90
CA SER A 661 -12.70 37.82 2.87
C SER A 661 -13.40 39.17 2.85
N SER A 662 -12.71 40.26 3.16
CA SER A 662 -13.27 41.63 3.15
C SER A 662 -13.56 42.16 1.74
N VAL A 663 -12.98 41.54 0.70
CA VAL A 663 -13.12 41.93 -0.71
C VAL A 663 -13.40 40.71 -1.59
N ALA A 664 -13.94 40.94 -2.79
CA ALA A 664 -13.96 39.90 -3.82
C ALA A 664 -12.55 39.76 -4.42
N GLN A 665 -11.98 38.56 -4.40
CA GLN A 665 -10.61 38.31 -4.83
C GLN A 665 -10.42 36.89 -5.39
N THR A 666 -9.31 36.67 -6.09
CA THR A 666 -8.90 35.34 -6.53
C THR A 666 -7.51 35.06 -5.99
N VAL A 667 -7.35 33.92 -5.33
CA VAL A 667 -6.08 33.45 -4.78
C VAL A 667 -5.59 32.27 -5.61
N THR A 668 -4.31 32.26 -5.92
CA THR A 668 -3.59 31.15 -6.54
C THR A 668 -2.88 30.35 -5.46
N VAL A 669 -3.05 29.03 -5.43
CA VAL A 669 -2.31 28.11 -4.56
C VAL A 669 -1.74 26.99 -5.44
N ALA A 670 -0.41 26.84 -5.46
CA ALA A 670 0.28 25.87 -6.31
C ALA A 670 -0.20 25.84 -7.78
N GLY A 671 -0.48 27.03 -8.33
CA GLY A 671 -0.96 27.21 -9.71
C GLY A 671 -2.46 27.01 -9.94
N GLN A 672 -3.23 26.60 -8.93
CA GLN A 672 -4.69 26.51 -9.00
C GLN A 672 -5.34 27.79 -8.48
N ARG A 673 -6.43 28.25 -9.12
CA ARG A 673 -7.11 29.51 -8.79
C ARG A 673 -8.41 29.26 -8.03
N PHE A 674 -8.59 29.98 -6.93
CA PHE A 674 -9.77 29.91 -6.07
C PHE A 674 -10.37 31.30 -5.91
N ALA A 675 -11.66 31.46 -6.26
CA ALA A 675 -12.38 32.72 -6.13
C ALA A 675 -13.01 32.84 -4.74
N PHE A 676 -13.03 34.08 -4.24
CA PHE A 676 -13.71 34.51 -3.02
C PHE A 676 -14.62 35.70 -3.34
N GLU A 677 -15.87 35.64 -2.91
CA GLU A 677 -16.73 36.81 -2.83
C GLU A 677 -16.45 37.62 -1.55
N ALA A 678 -16.79 38.91 -1.55
CA ALA A 678 -16.73 39.70 -0.32
C ALA A 678 -17.73 39.15 0.73
N GLY A 679 -17.26 38.93 1.95
CA GLY A 679 -17.99 38.26 3.03
C GLY A 679 -17.95 36.73 2.99
N GLU A 680 -17.30 36.13 1.98
CA GLU A 680 -17.13 34.67 1.94
C GLU A 680 -16.11 34.22 2.98
N THR A 681 -16.41 33.13 3.70
CA THR A 681 -15.58 32.66 4.82
C THR A 681 -14.85 31.35 4.52
N ILE A 682 -13.68 31.21 5.12
CA ILE A 682 -12.99 29.94 5.32
C ILE A 682 -13.26 29.50 6.76
N HIS A 683 -13.88 28.34 6.96
CA HIS A 683 -14.08 27.76 8.29
C HIS A 683 -12.78 27.10 8.76
N THR A 684 -12.23 27.58 9.88
CA THR A 684 -10.88 27.21 10.32
C THR A 684 -10.83 26.31 11.54
N GLU A 685 -11.78 26.45 12.47
CA GLU A 685 -11.79 25.63 13.69
C GLU A 685 -13.21 25.51 14.26
N ASN A 686 -13.47 24.38 14.92
CA ASN A 686 -14.59 24.20 15.82
C ASN A 686 -14.06 24.13 17.25
N SER A 687 -14.84 24.58 18.23
CA SER A 687 -14.58 24.27 19.62
C SER A 687 -15.89 24.04 20.39
N HIS A 688 -16.32 22.78 20.42
CA HIS A 688 -17.53 22.31 21.09
C HIS A 688 -17.41 22.47 22.61
N LYS A 689 -18.56 22.78 23.21
CA LYS A 689 -18.76 22.98 24.64
C LYS A 689 -19.77 21.96 25.12
N PHE A 690 -19.45 21.31 26.24
CA PHE A 690 -20.20 20.17 26.74
C PHE A 690 -20.97 20.51 28.01
N THR A 691 -22.14 19.93 28.19
CA THR A 691 -22.68 19.67 29.53
C THR A 691 -22.15 18.31 30.03
N PRO A 692 -22.19 18.05 31.35
CA PRO A 692 -21.81 16.74 31.89
C PRO A 692 -22.54 15.57 31.21
N GLU A 693 -23.84 15.74 30.95
CA GLU A 693 -24.68 14.73 30.30
C GLU A 693 -24.28 14.52 28.83
N SER A 694 -23.98 15.60 28.11
CA SER A 694 -23.55 15.51 26.70
C SER A 694 -22.17 14.83 26.57
N PHE A 695 -21.26 15.09 27.50
CA PHE A 695 -19.95 14.44 27.53
C PHE A 695 -20.07 12.97 27.93
N GLN A 696 -20.94 12.64 28.89
CA GLN A 696 -21.27 11.26 29.24
C GLN A 696 -21.80 10.49 28.03
N ALA A 697 -22.76 11.04 27.29
CA ALA A 697 -23.29 10.41 26.08
C ALA A 697 -22.21 10.21 25.00
N LEU A 698 -21.27 11.15 24.86
CA LEU A 698 -20.12 11.02 23.97
C LEU A 698 -19.22 9.83 24.38
N ALA A 699 -18.87 9.75 25.67
CA ALA A 699 -18.04 8.69 26.22
C ALA A 699 -18.69 7.31 26.07
N GLU A 700 -19.98 7.19 26.37
CA GLU A 700 -20.74 5.94 26.25
C GLU A 700 -20.81 5.43 24.81
N ARG A 701 -21.01 6.32 23.83
CA ARG A 701 -20.97 5.96 22.38
C ARG A 701 -19.60 5.46 21.93
N ALA A 702 -18.53 5.94 22.56
CA ALA A 702 -17.17 5.45 22.37
C ALA A 702 -16.86 4.19 23.20
N GLY A 703 -17.80 3.78 24.06
CA GLY A 703 -17.75 2.60 24.91
C GLY A 703 -16.79 2.75 26.09
N TRP A 704 -16.81 3.95 26.67
CA TRP A 704 -16.23 4.33 27.94
C TRP A 704 -17.33 4.59 28.97
N ALA A 705 -17.05 4.35 30.24
CA ALA A 705 -17.87 4.78 31.36
C ALA A 705 -17.12 5.84 32.17
N ILE A 706 -17.82 6.86 32.67
CA ILE A 706 -17.23 7.85 33.58
C ILE A 706 -17.02 7.19 34.95
N GLU A 707 -15.76 7.05 35.36
CA GLU A 707 -15.36 6.55 36.69
C GLU A 707 -15.41 7.69 37.72
N ALA A 708 -14.99 8.89 37.33
CA ALA A 708 -15.10 10.11 38.12
C ALA A 708 -15.13 11.35 37.22
N GLN A 709 -15.73 12.44 37.72
CA GLN A 709 -15.76 13.74 37.05
C GLN A 709 -15.52 14.86 38.04
N TRP A 710 -14.83 15.91 37.59
CA TRP A 710 -14.61 17.13 38.35
C TRP A 710 -14.89 18.32 37.45
N ILE A 711 -15.64 19.29 37.97
CA ILE A 711 -16.05 20.48 37.22
C ILE A 711 -15.69 21.69 38.08
N SER A 712 -15.01 22.67 37.50
CA SER A 712 -14.71 23.94 38.17
C SER A 712 -15.93 24.86 38.24
N ASP A 713 -15.96 25.76 39.23
CA ASP A 713 -17.14 26.59 39.48
C ASP A 713 -17.28 27.78 38.50
N THR A 714 -16.21 28.51 38.16
CA THR A 714 -16.28 29.64 37.19
C THR A 714 -14.92 30.02 36.59
N PRO A 715 -14.76 30.11 35.24
CA PRO A 715 -15.65 29.54 34.23
C PRO A 715 -15.59 28.01 34.24
N ALA A 716 -16.72 27.33 34.05
CA ALA A 716 -16.80 25.88 34.22
C ALA A 716 -15.93 25.11 33.21
N PHE A 717 -15.08 24.22 33.67
CA PHE A 717 -14.26 23.32 32.87
C PHE A 717 -14.30 21.93 33.51
N GLY A 718 -14.45 20.88 32.70
CA GLY A 718 -14.57 19.51 33.16
C GLY A 718 -13.29 18.71 32.95
N VAL A 719 -12.90 17.92 33.94
CA VAL A 719 -11.94 16.82 33.78
C VAL A 719 -12.66 15.52 34.10
N PHE A 720 -12.58 14.56 33.18
CA PHE A 720 -13.31 13.30 33.26
C PHE A 720 -12.32 12.13 33.27
N LEU A 721 -12.42 11.27 34.27
CA LEU A 721 -11.71 9.99 34.32
C LEU A 721 -12.63 8.91 33.77
N LEU A 722 -12.22 8.30 32.67
CA LEU A 722 -12.98 7.28 31.95
C LEU A 722 -12.35 5.90 32.15
N LYS A 723 -13.21 4.88 32.19
CA LYS A 723 -12.82 3.46 32.23
C LYS A 723 -13.43 2.71 31.06
N ALA A 724 -12.64 1.86 30.40
CA ALA A 724 -13.11 1.04 29.29
C ALA A 724 -14.18 0.03 29.76
N VAL A 725 -15.31 -0.05 29.05
CA VAL A 725 -16.36 -1.03 29.33
C VAL A 725 -15.95 -2.41 28.75
N GLN A 726 -15.99 -3.48 29.55
CA GLN A 726 -15.74 -4.85 29.07
C GLN A 726 -16.90 -5.30 28.16
N GLY A 727 -16.58 -5.75 26.94
CA GLY A 727 -17.55 -5.89 25.84
C GLY A 727 -18.59 -7.00 26.03
N GLY A 728 -19.87 -6.64 25.88
CA GLY A 728 -20.85 -7.46 25.17
C GLY A 728 -20.81 -7.15 23.66
N PRO A 729 -21.36 -8.01 22.78
CA PRO A 729 -21.16 -7.94 21.34
C PRO A 729 -21.72 -6.64 20.76
N VAL A 730 -20.91 -5.97 19.94
CA VAL A 730 -21.35 -4.84 19.11
C VAL A 730 -22.26 -5.42 18.03
N SER A 731 -23.56 -5.18 18.15
CA SER A 731 -24.51 -5.50 17.09
C SER A 731 -24.33 -4.47 15.96
N ASP A 732 -23.84 -4.95 14.82
CA ASP A 732 -23.88 -4.19 13.57
C ASP A 732 -25.33 -4.19 13.07
N SER A 733 -26.11 -3.21 13.53
CA SER A 733 -27.46 -2.96 13.01
C SER A 733 -27.40 -1.82 11.99
N ARG A 734 -26.90 -2.13 10.79
CA ARG A 734 -27.36 -1.43 9.59
C ARG A 734 -28.58 -2.18 9.05
N GLY A 735 -29.73 -1.81 9.58
CA GLY A 735 -31.03 -2.22 9.07
C GLY A 735 -31.21 -1.69 7.65
N GLY A 736 -31.75 -2.54 6.79
CA GLY A 736 -32.22 -2.15 5.47
C GLY A 736 -33.48 -1.31 5.54
N SER A 737 -33.50 -0.27 4.72
CA SER A 737 -34.60 0.16 3.86
C SER A 737 -34.05 1.16 2.86
#